data_AF-A0A3E2H2M6-F1
#
_entry.id   AF-A0A3E2H2M6-F1
#
_cell.length_a   1.000
_cell.length_b   1.000
_cell.length_c   1.000
_cell.angle_alpha   90.00
_cell.angle_beta   90.00
_cell.angle_gamma   90.00
#
_symmetry.space_group_name_H-M   'P 1'
#
loop_
_entity.id
_entity.type
_entity.pdbx_description
1 polymer ?
#
loop_
_entity_poly.entity_id
_entity_poly.type
_entity_poly.pdbx_seq_one_letter_code
_entity_poly.pdbx_strand_id
1 'polypeptide(L)'
;MVSLSVLSLLAAVRLFLLVSAAPAPASNLVPAPAERAAASSSYWLANIKRQGTVAFGDTSFKVFRNVADYGATGDGSTDDTAAINAAISDGSRCGQGCDSSTVSPALVYFPPGTYVISKPIIQLYYTQLVGDAVSVPTIKAAAAFAGIAMIDSDPYDDTGNNWYTNQNNFFRQVRNFVLDLTAMPSTTGAGIHWQVAQATSLQNIVFNMRTDGGTSNAQQGIFMDNGSGGFMTDLTFNGGKYGAFFGNQQFTTRNLTFNNCQTAVFMNWNWAWTLQGLTINNCQIGVDMASGGASSQSVGSVLLLDSTISNTPIGVSTVYHTDEGVTNGTLIIDNVDFSNNVPVAVSNAGTKATILAGNTKVASWAQGNTYSGSNAGKAVQAPLASPASKPKTLLNSAGNVFTRSKPQYEALPASSFISTKSNGAKGDGVTDDTAAIQAIFNSAGENDVVYFDHGAYLITSTVKVPKNIKITGEIWPLIMAGGSTSFKDQANPAPVFQVGQPGDQGFVEMSDLIFETAGPQPGAIMIEWNVAETSQGSAGMWDVHVRIGGSAGTDLQSNTCAKNPSVTAAANPDCEGAFLLLHVTAQATIYLENNWFWVSDHELDLSDHNQVNIFNGRGVLVASEQGPVWMWGTSSEHSVLYNYQIANASNIYMGLIQTETPYFQSNPDATGPFKTNAAFSDPDFSTCTTASCKKSWGLRIVDSDDVFVFGAGLYSFFDNYDQTCLATESCQENMLSLENSNAQLFGLSTKASTNMVTINGKGAAQDSDNRSNFCATIALFSETGEAEHAPPSNPSSSSSSVSTHSTSSTSASASAATDSPTSTSTSVASPAAASSSAVASAVAAAPPSSSAASSAPQQPPPAAPPAPPAASSPASTAPSAPTSSAAPPALPPASSTSPAVATAAVAGGSGTAPTVTVTVTVMAPCPTSSS
;
A
#
# COMPACT_ATOMS: atom_id res chain seq x y z
N MET A 1 15.61 39.75 -63.57
CA MET A 1 15.97 41.01 -62.87
C MET A 1 14.76 41.95 -62.90
N VAL A 2 14.55 42.69 -61.82
CA VAL A 2 13.69 43.91 -61.70
C VAL A 2 12.21 43.82 -62.11
N SER A 3 11.36 43.91 -61.08
CA SER A 3 10.04 44.59 -60.97
C SER A 3 9.42 45.33 -62.16
N LEU A 4 8.09 45.24 -62.31
CA LEU A 4 7.22 46.45 -62.23
C LEU A 4 5.77 46.13 -61.77
N SER A 5 4.98 47.20 -61.56
CA SER A 5 3.67 47.31 -60.90
C SER A 5 2.46 46.80 -61.72
N VAL A 6 1.57 45.95 -61.19
CA VAL A 6 0.37 46.22 -60.33
C VAL A 6 -0.87 46.76 -61.08
N LEU A 7 -2.04 46.14 -60.76
CA LEU A 7 -3.43 46.49 -61.09
C LEU A 7 -3.97 46.22 -62.53
N SER A 8 -5.30 45.99 -62.59
CA SER A 8 -6.19 46.20 -63.75
C SER A 8 -6.33 45.17 -64.88
N LEU A 9 -6.29 43.84 -64.66
CA LEU A 9 -6.83 42.88 -65.68
C LEU A 9 -7.33 41.49 -65.23
N LEU A 10 -7.98 41.33 -64.07
CA LEU A 10 -8.66 40.05 -63.70
C LEU A 10 -10.16 40.18 -63.34
N ALA A 11 -10.81 41.24 -63.80
CA ALA A 11 -12.27 41.39 -63.77
C ALA A 11 -12.93 40.60 -64.93
N ALA A 12 -12.78 39.26 -64.95
CA ALA A 12 -13.17 38.44 -66.10
C ALA A 12 -13.87 37.09 -65.79
N VAL A 13 -13.92 36.61 -64.53
CA VAL A 13 -14.58 35.33 -64.19
C VAL A 13 -15.48 35.45 -62.95
N ARG A 14 -16.54 36.27 -63.06
CA ARG A 14 -17.69 36.31 -62.14
C ARG A 14 -19.01 36.59 -62.89
N LEU A 15 -19.31 35.76 -63.88
CA LEU A 15 -20.66 35.61 -64.45
C LEU A 15 -21.11 34.15 -64.26
N PHE A 16 -22.44 33.94 -64.19
CA PHE A 16 -23.11 32.74 -63.66
C PHE A 16 -22.91 32.54 -62.14
N LEU A 17 -23.96 32.55 -61.29
CA LEU A 17 -25.38 32.85 -61.49
C LEU A 17 -25.94 33.64 -60.28
N LEU A 18 -27.01 34.40 -60.53
CA LEU A 18 -27.89 35.00 -59.50
C LEU A 18 -28.89 33.89 -59.02
N VAL A 19 -29.62 34.02 -57.90
CA VAL A 19 -30.85 34.85 -57.78
C VAL A 19 -31.40 34.78 -56.33
N SER A 20 -32.07 35.86 -55.90
CA SER A 20 -32.98 35.99 -54.74
C SER A 20 -32.42 35.90 -53.31
N ALA A 21 -32.69 36.95 -52.54
CA ALA A 21 -32.56 36.97 -51.08
C ALA A 21 -33.91 36.67 -50.41
N ALA A 22 -33.87 36.04 -49.24
CA ALA A 22 -34.97 35.93 -48.28
C ALA A 22 -34.66 36.85 -47.07
N PRO A 23 -35.67 37.31 -46.30
CA PRO A 23 -35.43 38.15 -45.12
C PRO A 23 -34.58 37.40 -44.09
N ALA A 24 -33.66 38.12 -43.43
CA ALA A 24 -32.80 37.54 -42.41
C ALA A 24 -33.64 37.00 -41.24
N PRO A 25 -33.39 35.76 -40.77
CA PRO A 25 -33.94 35.31 -39.50
C PRO A 25 -33.37 36.20 -38.39
N ALA A 26 -34.19 36.52 -37.38
CA ALA A 26 -33.68 37.17 -36.18
C ALA A 26 -32.59 36.29 -35.56
N SER A 27 -31.53 36.92 -35.06
CA SER A 27 -30.46 36.23 -34.35
C SER A 27 -30.99 35.67 -33.04
N ASN A 28 -31.51 34.43 -33.08
CA ASN A 28 -31.71 33.61 -31.90
C ASN A 28 -30.36 33.52 -31.18
N LEU A 29 -30.23 34.26 -30.09
CA LEU A 29 -29.18 34.02 -29.12
C LEU A 29 -29.36 32.58 -28.67
N VAL A 30 -28.43 31.71 -29.06
CA VAL A 30 -28.33 30.36 -28.49
C VAL A 30 -28.18 30.59 -26.99
N PRO A 31 -29.09 30.06 -26.15
CA PRO A 31 -28.90 30.14 -24.71
C PRO A 31 -27.52 29.54 -24.39
N ALA A 32 -26.75 30.18 -23.51
CA ALA A 32 -25.56 29.53 -22.97
C ALA A 32 -25.97 28.13 -22.49
N PRO A 33 -25.17 27.07 -22.76
CA PRO A 33 -25.49 25.74 -22.29
C PRO A 33 -25.74 25.84 -20.79
N ALA A 34 -26.94 25.46 -20.36
CA ALA A 34 -27.34 25.68 -18.98
C ALA A 34 -26.32 25.00 -18.07
N GLU A 35 -25.81 25.75 -17.07
CA GLU A 35 -24.94 25.21 -16.02
C GLU A 35 -25.73 24.18 -15.22
N ARG A 36 -25.79 22.96 -15.75
CA ARG A 36 -26.33 21.80 -15.07
C ARG A 36 -25.28 21.41 -14.04
N ALA A 37 -25.39 22.05 -12.87
CA ALA A 37 -24.57 21.72 -11.71
C ALA A 37 -24.44 20.21 -11.57
N ALA A 38 -23.22 19.73 -11.36
CA ALA A 38 -22.93 18.32 -11.11
C ALA A 38 -23.85 17.79 -10.00
N ALA A 39 -24.27 16.53 -10.10
CA ALA A 39 -25.23 15.94 -9.18
C ALA A 39 -24.77 16.15 -7.72
N SER A 40 -25.51 16.95 -6.95
CA SER A 40 -25.10 17.42 -5.63
C SER A 40 -25.04 16.25 -4.65
N SER A 41 -23.84 15.77 -4.37
CA SER A 41 -23.62 14.69 -3.41
C SER A 41 -23.64 15.20 -1.97
N SER A 42 -24.07 14.35 -1.04
CA SER A 42 -23.92 14.56 0.41
C SER A 42 -22.54 14.12 0.93
N TYR A 43 -21.72 13.44 0.12
CA TYR A 43 -20.38 13.02 0.50
C TYR A 43 -19.55 14.24 0.90
N TRP A 44 -18.94 14.20 2.09
CA TRP A 44 -18.19 15.34 2.64
C TRP A 44 -17.09 15.84 1.70
N LEU A 45 -16.41 14.91 1.02
CA LEU A 45 -15.29 15.21 0.11
C LEU A 45 -15.73 16.07 -1.09
N ALA A 46 -16.99 15.98 -1.53
CA ALA A 46 -17.52 16.83 -2.60
C ALA A 46 -17.72 18.29 -2.17
N ASN A 47 -17.83 18.54 -0.84
CA ASN A 47 -18.34 19.79 -0.27
C ASN A 47 -17.35 20.47 0.69
N ILE A 48 -16.30 19.79 1.15
CA ILE A 48 -15.30 20.34 2.08
C ILE A 48 -14.49 21.45 1.42
N LYS A 49 -14.23 22.52 2.19
CA LYS A 49 -13.51 23.70 1.73
C LYS A 49 -12.06 23.32 1.39
N ARG A 50 -11.64 23.59 0.15
CA ARG A 50 -10.31 23.23 -0.33
C ARG A 50 -9.25 24.24 0.07
N GLN A 51 -8.22 23.77 0.78
CA GLN A 51 -7.15 24.57 1.37
C GLN A 51 -5.76 23.89 1.26
N GLY A 52 -5.67 22.75 0.58
CA GLY A 52 -4.42 22.07 0.29
C GLY A 52 -3.47 22.94 -0.52
N THR A 53 -2.18 22.90 -0.16
CA THR A 53 -1.08 23.60 -0.81
C THR A 53 0.17 22.72 -0.78
N VAL A 54 0.94 22.67 -1.86
CA VAL A 54 2.26 22.01 -1.83
C VAL A 54 3.24 22.96 -1.12
N ALA A 55 3.92 22.48 -0.07
CA ALA A 55 4.87 23.29 0.70
C ALA A 55 6.21 23.47 -0.03
N PHE A 56 6.73 22.39 -0.63
CA PHE A 56 8.07 22.33 -1.23
C PHE A 56 8.05 22.42 -2.76
N GLY A 57 7.04 23.08 -3.33
CA GLY A 57 6.81 23.21 -4.77
C GLY A 57 6.11 24.51 -5.14
N ASP A 58 5.30 24.50 -6.20
CA ASP A 58 4.46 25.66 -6.54
C ASP A 58 3.31 25.80 -5.53
N THR A 59 3.35 26.86 -4.72
CA THR A 59 2.33 27.14 -3.70
C THR A 59 0.96 27.52 -4.27
N SER A 60 0.86 27.78 -5.58
CA SER A 60 -0.39 28.00 -6.31
C SER A 60 -1.00 26.72 -6.92
N PHE A 61 -0.30 25.58 -6.80
CA PHE A 61 -0.70 24.30 -7.36
C PHE A 61 -2.01 23.76 -6.73
N LYS A 62 -3.01 23.49 -7.58
CA LYS A 62 -4.35 23.03 -7.22
C LYS A 62 -4.35 21.53 -6.86
N VAL A 63 -4.20 21.16 -5.58
CA VAL A 63 -4.14 19.74 -5.14
C VAL A 63 -5.41 18.94 -5.47
N PHE A 64 -6.60 19.49 -5.20
CA PHE A 64 -7.88 18.85 -5.48
C PHE A 64 -8.46 19.27 -6.84
N ARG A 65 -8.83 18.31 -7.69
CA ARG A 65 -9.52 18.54 -8.96
C ARG A 65 -10.85 17.79 -9.01
N ASN A 66 -11.96 18.46 -9.28
CA ASN A 66 -13.21 17.80 -9.65
C ASN A 66 -13.27 17.68 -11.18
N VAL A 67 -13.48 16.49 -11.74
CA VAL A 67 -13.50 16.28 -13.21
C VAL A 67 -14.55 17.14 -13.93
N ALA A 68 -15.64 17.52 -13.25
CA ALA A 68 -16.66 18.41 -13.79
C ALA A 68 -16.13 19.83 -14.04
N ASP A 69 -15.16 20.32 -13.25
CA ASP A 69 -14.49 21.62 -13.47
C ASP A 69 -13.78 21.68 -14.83
N TYR A 70 -13.34 20.52 -15.34
CA TYR A 70 -12.60 20.35 -16.60
C TYR A 70 -13.51 19.95 -17.76
N GLY A 71 -14.84 19.97 -17.55
CA GLY A 71 -15.85 19.74 -18.58
C GLY A 71 -16.38 18.31 -18.67
N ALA A 72 -16.05 17.40 -17.74
CA ALA A 72 -16.60 16.05 -17.73
C ALA A 72 -18.08 16.09 -17.33
N THR A 73 -18.94 15.54 -18.18
CA THR A 73 -20.41 15.63 -18.05
C THR A 73 -21.01 14.57 -17.13
N GLY A 74 -20.44 13.37 -17.11
CA GLY A 74 -21.02 12.21 -16.43
C GLY A 74 -22.40 11.81 -16.96
N ASP A 75 -22.74 12.16 -18.20
CA ASP A 75 -24.12 12.01 -18.74
C ASP A 75 -24.44 10.64 -19.35
N GLY A 76 -23.44 9.74 -19.48
CA GLY A 76 -23.57 8.41 -20.06
C GLY A 76 -23.52 8.35 -21.60
N SER A 77 -23.23 9.48 -22.27
CA SER A 77 -23.21 9.61 -23.73
C SER A 77 -22.07 10.47 -24.30
N THR A 78 -21.62 11.50 -23.57
CA THR A 78 -20.49 12.35 -23.92
C THR A 78 -19.16 11.65 -23.60
N ASP A 79 -18.17 11.79 -24.48
CA ASP A 79 -16.81 11.26 -24.25
C ASP A 79 -16.02 12.19 -23.31
N ASP A 80 -15.98 11.82 -22.03
CA ASP A 80 -15.35 12.59 -20.96
C ASP A 80 -13.83 12.34 -20.85
N THR A 81 -13.23 11.47 -21.69
CA THR A 81 -11.81 11.07 -21.61
C THR A 81 -10.84 12.25 -21.55
N ALA A 82 -11.11 13.29 -22.36
CA ALA A 82 -10.25 14.47 -22.45
C ALA A 82 -10.34 15.34 -21.19
N ALA A 83 -11.55 15.51 -20.63
CA ALA A 83 -11.78 16.29 -19.42
C ALA A 83 -11.18 15.61 -18.18
N ILE A 84 -11.32 14.28 -18.07
CA ILE A 84 -10.74 13.49 -16.98
C ILE A 84 -9.21 13.55 -17.03
N ASN A 85 -8.60 13.30 -18.19
CA ASN A 85 -7.14 13.40 -18.33
C ASN A 85 -6.61 14.83 -18.14
N ALA A 86 -7.38 15.87 -18.49
CA ALA A 86 -7.05 17.25 -18.15
C ALA A 86 -7.05 17.49 -16.63
N ALA A 87 -8.08 17.00 -15.91
CA ALA A 87 -8.15 17.10 -14.45
C ALA A 87 -6.98 16.38 -13.74
N ILE A 88 -6.46 15.29 -14.34
CA ILE A 88 -5.31 14.56 -13.79
C ILE A 88 -3.97 15.24 -14.11
N SER A 89 -3.81 15.87 -15.28
CA SER A 89 -2.53 16.44 -15.76
C SER A 89 -2.31 17.92 -15.45
N ASP A 90 -3.36 18.66 -15.06
CA ASP A 90 -3.29 20.07 -14.69
C ASP A 90 -2.26 20.34 -13.58
N GLY A 91 -1.49 21.43 -13.70
CA GLY A 91 -0.42 21.81 -12.78
C GLY A 91 0.98 21.28 -13.09
N SER A 92 1.29 20.90 -14.35
CA SER A 92 2.65 20.51 -14.78
C SER A 92 3.27 19.36 -13.99
N ARG A 93 2.51 18.27 -13.85
CA ARG A 93 2.81 17.14 -12.96
C ARG A 93 3.81 16.12 -13.56
N CYS A 94 4.35 15.27 -12.70
CA CYS A 94 5.18 14.12 -13.11
C CYS A 94 4.41 13.17 -14.03
N GLY A 95 4.94 12.96 -15.24
CA GLY A 95 4.42 12.08 -16.28
C GLY A 95 5.57 11.59 -17.16
N GLN A 96 5.34 11.33 -18.45
CA GLN A 96 6.37 10.79 -19.35
C GLN A 96 7.71 11.55 -19.25
N GLY A 97 8.78 10.86 -18.85
CA GLY A 97 10.11 11.45 -18.65
C GLY A 97 10.39 11.95 -17.23
N CYS A 98 9.54 11.64 -16.26
CA CYS A 98 9.72 11.86 -14.83
C CYS A 98 9.44 10.53 -14.10
N ASP A 99 10.44 9.95 -13.42
CA ASP A 99 10.32 8.63 -12.77
C ASP A 99 9.47 8.70 -11.49
N SER A 100 9.62 9.78 -10.72
CA SER A 100 8.94 10.00 -9.44
C SER A 100 8.83 11.49 -9.11
N SER A 101 7.84 11.84 -8.26
CA SER A 101 7.69 13.17 -7.67
C SER A 101 6.75 13.12 -6.47
N THR A 102 7.09 13.84 -5.40
CA THR A 102 6.24 14.03 -4.21
C THR A 102 5.61 15.44 -4.19
N VAL A 103 6.23 16.41 -4.86
CA VAL A 103 5.77 17.82 -4.93
C VAL A 103 4.64 18.08 -5.95
N SER A 104 4.07 17.05 -6.58
CA SER A 104 2.97 17.22 -7.56
C SER A 104 1.73 16.32 -7.32
N PRO A 105 1.17 16.23 -6.09
CA PRO A 105 0.07 15.33 -5.74
C PRO A 105 -1.26 15.66 -6.45
N ALA A 106 -2.13 14.67 -6.70
CA ALA A 106 -3.50 14.95 -7.16
C ALA A 106 -4.58 14.06 -6.55
N LEU A 107 -5.52 14.68 -5.84
CA LEU A 107 -6.82 14.09 -5.53
C LEU A 107 -7.79 14.49 -6.65
N VAL A 108 -8.09 13.55 -7.55
CA VAL A 108 -9.02 13.75 -8.67
C VAL A 108 -10.35 13.10 -8.34
N TYR A 109 -11.35 13.95 -8.11
CA TYR A 109 -12.67 13.57 -7.64
C TYR A 109 -13.69 13.46 -8.78
N PHE A 110 -14.49 12.39 -8.74
CA PHE A 110 -15.55 12.09 -9.71
C PHE A 110 -16.93 12.14 -9.01
N PRO A 111 -17.74 13.19 -9.27
CA PRO A 111 -19.13 13.25 -8.82
C PRO A 111 -20.00 12.07 -9.30
N PRO A 112 -21.19 11.86 -8.71
CA PRO A 112 -22.13 10.84 -9.18
C PRO A 112 -22.51 11.05 -10.66
N GLY A 113 -22.24 10.05 -11.50
CA GLY A 113 -22.45 10.11 -12.95
C GLY A 113 -22.05 8.83 -13.69
N THR A 114 -22.18 8.84 -15.01
CA THR A 114 -21.63 7.82 -15.94
C THR A 114 -20.71 8.49 -16.95
N TYR A 115 -19.41 8.32 -16.76
CA TYR A 115 -18.36 8.92 -17.58
C TYR A 115 -17.99 7.97 -18.72
N VAL A 116 -18.32 8.29 -19.97
CA VAL A 116 -17.93 7.46 -21.12
C VAL A 116 -16.52 7.83 -21.55
N ILE A 117 -15.67 6.83 -21.79
CA ILE A 117 -14.30 7.02 -22.26
C ILE A 117 -13.98 6.18 -23.51
N SER A 118 -13.11 6.69 -24.39
CA SER A 118 -12.66 5.99 -25.60
C SER A 118 -11.16 5.64 -25.62
N LYS A 119 -10.39 6.18 -24.66
CA LYS A 119 -8.96 5.89 -24.43
C LYS A 119 -8.67 5.82 -22.92
N PRO A 120 -7.51 5.32 -22.49
CA PRO A 120 -7.19 5.21 -21.07
C PRO A 120 -7.27 6.54 -20.32
N ILE A 121 -7.70 6.44 -19.06
CA ILE A 121 -7.47 7.45 -18.04
C ILE A 121 -6.04 7.22 -17.53
N ILE A 122 -5.12 8.11 -17.88
CA ILE A 122 -3.71 8.03 -17.52
C ILE A 122 -3.56 8.54 -16.09
N GLN A 123 -3.41 7.63 -15.13
CA GLN A 123 -3.11 7.99 -13.75
C GLN A 123 -1.62 8.35 -13.66
N LEU A 124 -1.34 9.65 -13.55
CA LEU A 124 0.03 10.14 -13.31
C LEU A 124 0.55 9.72 -11.92
N TYR A 125 1.86 9.87 -11.69
CA TYR A 125 2.50 9.63 -10.39
C TYR A 125 1.78 10.41 -9.25
N TYR A 126 1.81 9.91 -8.02
CA TYR A 126 1.20 10.56 -6.84
C TYR A 126 -0.29 10.97 -7.01
N THR A 127 -1.13 10.09 -7.57
CA THR A 127 -2.54 10.39 -7.90
C THR A 127 -3.53 9.47 -7.18
N GLN A 128 -4.50 10.06 -6.47
CA GLN A 128 -5.70 9.39 -6.01
C GLN A 128 -6.87 9.71 -6.95
N LEU A 129 -7.41 8.70 -7.63
CA LEU A 129 -8.70 8.78 -8.33
C LEU A 129 -9.80 8.38 -7.33
N VAL A 130 -10.69 9.31 -7.01
CA VAL A 130 -11.70 9.14 -5.95
C VAL A 130 -13.10 9.40 -6.49
N GLY A 131 -13.87 8.35 -6.71
CA GLY A 131 -15.29 8.48 -6.95
C GLY A 131 -16.06 8.82 -5.68
N ASP A 132 -17.27 9.32 -5.88
CA ASP A 132 -18.21 9.55 -4.79
C ASP A 132 -18.57 8.26 -4.03
N ALA A 133 -18.41 8.26 -2.70
CA ALA A 133 -18.65 7.07 -1.89
C ALA A 133 -20.14 6.82 -1.55
N VAL A 134 -21.02 7.82 -1.75
CA VAL A 134 -22.46 7.74 -1.43
C VAL A 134 -23.29 7.35 -2.67
N SER A 135 -22.82 7.69 -3.87
CA SER A 135 -23.46 7.40 -5.15
C SER A 135 -22.39 7.13 -6.21
N VAL A 136 -21.76 5.97 -6.05
CA VAL A 136 -20.60 5.46 -6.82
C VAL A 136 -20.72 5.74 -8.32
N PRO A 137 -19.81 6.54 -8.91
CA PRO A 137 -19.82 6.82 -10.33
C PRO A 137 -19.45 5.60 -11.17
N THR A 138 -19.99 5.54 -12.37
CA THR A 138 -19.60 4.58 -13.40
C THR A 138 -18.61 5.24 -14.36
N ILE A 139 -17.46 4.60 -14.60
CA ILE A 139 -16.64 4.85 -15.79
C ILE A 139 -16.99 3.75 -16.79
N LYS A 140 -17.26 4.12 -18.04
CA LYS A 140 -17.77 3.21 -19.07
C LYS A 140 -16.90 3.25 -20.32
N ALA A 141 -16.36 2.12 -20.72
CA ALA A 141 -15.66 2.02 -21.99
C ALA A 141 -16.64 2.15 -23.16
N ALA A 142 -16.33 3.01 -24.12
CA ALA A 142 -17.03 3.08 -25.39
C ALA A 142 -16.86 1.76 -26.16
N ALA A 143 -17.81 1.43 -27.04
CA ALA A 143 -17.75 0.19 -27.83
C ALA A 143 -16.54 0.09 -28.77
N ALA A 144 -15.88 1.23 -29.05
CA ALA A 144 -14.65 1.34 -29.83
C ALA A 144 -13.46 1.86 -28.98
N PHE A 145 -13.47 1.61 -27.67
CA PHE A 145 -12.37 1.95 -26.77
C PHE A 145 -11.04 1.32 -27.25
N ALA A 146 -9.96 2.09 -27.22
CA ALA A 146 -8.63 1.64 -27.63
C ALA A 146 -7.55 2.11 -26.63
N GLY A 147 -6.85 1.14 -26.03
CA GLY A 147 -5.78 1.34 -25.05
C GLY A 147 -5.52 0.06 -24.26
N ILE A 148 -4.54 0.09 -23.35
CA ILE A 148 -4.18 -1.08 -22.52
C ILE A 148 -5.27 -1.45 -21.51
N ALA A 149 -5.86 -0.45 -20.84
CA ALA A 149 -6.94 -0.58 -19.87
C ALA A 149 -7.73 0.73 -19.73
N MET A 150 -8.90 0.71 -19.08
CA MET A 150 -9.73 1.91 -18.85
C MET A 150 -9.02 2.93 -17.95
N ILE A 151 -8.29 2.47 -16.94
CA ILE A 151 -7.37 3.25 -16.11
C ILE A 151 -5.97 2.63 -16.26
N ASP A 152 -4.95 3.47 -16.40
CA ASP A 152 -3.56 3.06 -16.62
C ASP A 152 -2.63 3.72 -15.60
N SER A 153 -1.98 2.92 -14.74
CA SER A 153 -1.04 3.42 -13.71
C SER A 153 0.40 3.62 -14.22
N ASP A 154 0.76 2.99 -15.33
CA ASP A 154 2.13 3.03 -15.86
C ASP A 154 2.13 2.82 -17.38
N PRO A 155 1.92 3.89 -18.18
CA PRO A 155 1.75 3.73 -19.61
C PRO A 155 3.05 3.28 -20.30
N TYR A 156 2.89 2.40 -21.29
CA TYR A 156 3.97 2.06 -22.22
C TYR A 156 4.09 3.09 -23.34
N ASP A 157 5.32 3.47 -23.70
CA ASP A 157 5.62 4.25 -24.90
C ASP A 157 5.69 3.39 -26.17
N ASP A 158 5.81 4.03 -27.35
CA ASP A 158 5.88 3.36 -28.66
C ASP A 158 7.12 2.45 -28.83
N THR A 159 8.07 2.46 -27.88
CA THR A 159 9.25 1.57 -27.85
C THR A 159 9.16 0.46 -26.81
N GLY A 160 8.11 0.45 -25.98
CA GLY A 160 7.90 -0.53 -24.92
C GLY A 160 8.57 -0.19 -23.59
N ASN A 161 8.98 1.06 -23.38
CA ASN A 161 9.40 1.54 -22.06
C ASN A 161 8.20 2.05 -21.26
N ASN A 162 8.22 1.82 -19.96
CA ASN A 162 7.27 2.42 -19.01
C ASN A 162 7.52 3.93 -18.81
N TRP A 163 6.55 4.62 -18.22
CA TRP A 163 6.73 6.03 -17.83
C TRP A 163 7.47 6.16 -16.50
N TYR A 164 7.29 5.19 -15.61
CA TYR A 164 7.93 5.11 -14.30
C TYR A 164 8.66 3.77 -14.17
N THR A 165 9.64 3.66 -13.27
CA THR A 165 10.16 2.37 -12.85
C THR A 165 9.07 1.66 -12.05
N ASN A 166 8.61 0.47 -12.46
CA ASN A 166 7.47 -0.20 -11.82
C ASN A 166 7.66 -0.49 -10.32
N GLN A 167 8.90 -0.69 -9.87
CA GLN A 167 9.26 -0.82 -8.46
C GLN A 167 9.26 0.51 -7.69
N ASN A 168 9.35 1.65 -8.38
CA ASN A 168 9.30 3.01 -7.82
C ASN A 168 7.89 3.63 -7.92
N ASN A 169 6.91 2.92 -8.49
CA ASN A 169 5.61 3.49 -8.88
C ASN A 169 4.61 3.58 -7.70
N PHE A 170 4.99 4.37 -6.70
CA PHE A 170 4.36 4.52 -5.37
C PHE A 170 3.14 5.47 -5.35
N PHE A 171 2.50 5.58 -4.18
CA PHE A 171 1.57 6.66 -3.79
C PHE A 171 0.35 6.84 -4.72
N ARG A 172 -0.44 5.78 -4.92
CA ARG A 172 -1.59 5.76 -5.84
C ARG A 172 -2.84 5.19 -5.18
N GLN A 173 -4.00 5.77 -5.49
CA GLN A 173 -5.28 5.15 -5.14
C GLN A 173 -6.26 5.19 -6.30
N VAL A 174 -7.10 4.16 -6.40
CA VAL A 174 -8.36 4.21 -7.15
C VAL A 174 -9.45 3.70 -6.21
N ARG A 175 -10.45 4.53 -5.91
CA ARG A 175 -11.53 4.16 -4.98
C ARG A 175 -12.92 4.64 -5.40
N ASN A 176 -13.92 3.83 -5.10
CA ASN A 176 -15.36 4.06 -5.34
C ASN A 176 -15.72 4.18 -6.83
N PHE A 177 -15.65 3.07 -7.60
CA PHE A 177 -16.04 3.09 -9.02
C PHE A 177 -16.80 1.84 -9.46
N VAL A 178 -17.69 2.01 -10.45
CA VAL A 178 -18.09 0.92 -11.35
C VAL A 178 -17.32 1.09 -12.66
N LEU A 179 -16.60 0.04 -13.10
CA LEU A 179 -15.92 0.01 -14.39
C LEU A 179 -16.69 -0.90 -15.35
N ASP A 180 -17.33 -0.32 -16.36
CA ASP A 180 -18.17 -1.03 -17.33
C ASP A 180 -17.46 -1.25 -18.69
N LEU A 181 -17.07 -2.50 -18.94
CA LEU A 181 -16.47 -2.99 -20.18
C LEU A 181 -17.50 -3.63 -21.12
N THR A 182 -18.78 -3.73 -20.74
CA THR A 182 -19.75 -4.59 -21.43
C THR A 182 -20.09 -4.14 -22.86
N ALA A 183 -19.85 -2.86 -23.17
CA ALA A 183 -20.03 -2.28 -24.50
C ALA A 183 -18.90 -2.62 -25.47
N MET A 184 -17.69 -2.94 -24.99
CA MET A 184 -16.56 -3.37 -25.82
C MET A 184 -16.84 -4.78 -26.40
N PRO A 185 -16.15 -5.19 -27.49
CA PRO A 185 -16.13 -6.58 -27.92
C PRO A 185 -15.59 -7.48 -26.79
N SER A 186 -16.12 -8.70 -26.62
CA SER A 186 -15.61 -9.64 -25.61
C SER A 186 -14.16 -10.07 -25.87
N THR A 187 -13.64 -9.89 -27.08
CA THR A 187 -12.27 -10.22 -27.49
C THR A 187 -11.21 -9.21 -27.03
N THR A 188 -11.54 -8.18 -26.25
CA THR A 188 -10.58 -7.18 -25.74
C THR A 188 -11.13 -6.37 -24.55
N GLY A 189 -10.23 -5.83 -23.73
CA GLY A 189 -10.51 -4.83 -22.70
C GLY A 189 -9.99 -5.22 -21.31
N ALA A 190 -9.29 -4.30 -20.66
CA ALA A 190 -8.93 -4.40 -19.24
C ALA A 190 -9.53 -3.22 -18.45
N GLY A 191 -9.95 -3.44 -17.21
CA GLY A 191 -10.48 -2.37 -16.35
C GLY A 191 -9.37 -1.46 -15.85
N ILE A 192 -8.39 -2.01 -15.12
CA ILE A 192 -7.23 -1.26 -14.63
C ILE A 192 -5.95 -1.98 -15.05
N HIS A 193 -5.03 -1.27 -15.71
CA HIS A 193 -3.61 -1.64 -15.75
C HIS A 193 -3.01 -1.13 -14.44
N TRP A 194 -2.66 -2.05 -13.54
CA TRP A 194 -2.28 -1.76 -12.15
C TRP A 194 -0.87 -2.24 -11.86
N GLN A 195 0.06 -1.81 -12.71
CA GLN A 195 1.50 -1.98 -12.52
C GLN A 195 1.96 -0.90 -11.53
N VAL A 196 2.23 -1.30 -10.28
CA VAL A 196 2.44 -0.39 -9.14
C VAL A 196 3.36 -0.98 -8.06
N ALA A 197 3.83 -0.12 -7.17
CA ALA A 197 4.68 -0.44 -6.02
C ALA A 197 3.96 -0.26 -4.66
N GLN A 198 4.72 -0.08 -3.57
CA GLN A 198 4.24 0.17 -2.20
C GLN A 198 3.41 1.47 -2.07
N ALA A 199 2.69 1.60 -0.95
CA ALA A 199 1.75 2.71 -0.68
C ALA A 199 0.72 2.93 -1.81
N THR A 200 0.21 1.83 -2.38
CA THR A 200 -0.85 1.86 -3.40
C THR A 200 -2.06 1.03 -2.99
N SER A 201 -3.27 1.51 -3.28
CA SER A 201 -4.51 0.82 -2.92
C SER A 201 -5.64 0.90 -3.96
N LEU A 202 -6.35 -0.22 -4.13
CA LEU A 202 -7.65 -0.30 -4.79
C LEU A 202 -8.72 -0.57 -3.73
N GLN A 203 -9.79 0.24 -3.69
CA GLN A 203 -10.88 0.09 -2.71
C GLN A 203 -12.26 0.29 -3.34
N ASN A 204 -13.24 -0.58 -3.05
CA ASN A 204 -14.64 -0.39 -3.45
C ASN A 204 -14.81 -0.19 -4.98
N ILE A 205 -14.44 -1.21 -5.77
CA ILE A 205 -14.54 -1.17 -7.24
C ILE A 205 -15.32 -2.36 -7.77
N VAL A 206 -16.31 -2.10 -8.64
CA VAL A 206 -17.11 -3.12 -9.33
C VAL A 206 -16.73 -3.18 -10.81
N PHE A 207 -16.14 -4.28 -11.25
CA PHE A 207 -15.74 -4.55 -12.63
C PHE A 207 -16.85 -5.32 -13.35
N ASN A 208 -17.51 -4.70 -14.32
CA ASN A 208 -18.58 -5.31 -15.11
C ASN A 208 -18.08 -5.68 -16.52
N MET A 209 -18.00 -6.97 -16.79
CA MET A 209 -17.44 -7.56 -18.01
C MET A 209 -18.41 -8.52 -18.68
N ARG A 210 -18.12 -8.87 -19.92
CA ARG A 210 -18.91 -9.81 -20.73
C ARG A 210 -18.65 -11.26 -20.36
N THR A 211 -19.69 -12.08 -20.40
CA THR A 211 -19.62 -13.55 -20.20
C THR A 211 -19.70 -14.35 -21.51
N ASP A 212 -19.96 -13.70 -22.65
CA ASP A 212 -20.03 -14.32 -23.97
C ASP A 212 -18.66 -14.43 -24.66
N GLY A 213 -18.61 -14.99 -25.88
CA GLY A 213 -17.38 -15.19 -26.65
C GLY A 213 -16.60 -16.48 -26.33
N GLY A 214 -16.89 -17.16 -25.21
CA GLY A 214 -16.24 -18.43 -24.85
C GLY A 214 -14.72 -18.27 -24.72
N THR A 215 -13.95 -19.20 -25.30
CA THR A 215 -12.47 -19.14 -25.29
C THR A 215 -11.87 -17.93 -26.03
N SER A 216 -12.69 -17.20 -26.82
CA SER A 216 -12.28 -15.96 -27.47
C SER A 216 -12.55 -14.72 -26.61
N ASN A 217 -13.16 -14.86 -25.42
CA ASN A 217 -13.24 -13.77 -24.46
C ASN A 217 -11.84 -13.45 -23.92
N ALA A 218 -11.49 -12.17 -23.88
CA ALA A 218 -10.23 -11.65 -23.36
C ALA A 218 -10.44 -10.42 -22.46
N GLN A 219 -11.65 -10.23 -21.93
CA GLN A 219 -11.90 -9.17 -20.94
C GLN A 219 -11.35 -9.57 -19.58
N GLN A 220 -10.69 -8.62 -18.90
CA GLN A 220 -10.12 -8.81 -17.57
C GLN A 220 -10.34 -7.59 -16.67
N GLY A 221 -10.63 -7.79 -15.39
CA GLY A 221 -10.93 -6.69 -14.47
C GLY A 221 -9.67 -5.89 -14.15
N ILE A 222 -8.67 -6.56 -13.58
CA ILE A 222 -7.31 -6.03 -13.42
C ILE A 222 -6.38 -6.75 -14.40
N PHE A 223 -5.50 -5.97 -15.03
CA PHE A 223 -4.29 -6.42 -15.68
C PHE A 223 -3.09 -5.90 -14.88
N MET A 224 -2.27 -6.80 -14.38
CA MET A 224 -1.01 -6.49 -13.72
C MET A 224 0.02 -7.53 -14.15
N ASP A 225 1.13 -7.07 -14.71
CA ASP A 225 2.18 -7.88 -15.30
C ASP A 225 3.49 -7.83 -14.50
N ASN A 226 3.75 -6.77 -13.73
CA ASN A 226 4.84 -6.65 -12.76
C ASN A 226 4.56 -5.56 -11.67
N GLY A 227 5.57 -5.23 -10.86
CA GLY A 227 5.54 -4.25 -9.75
C GLY A 227 6.13 -4.79 -8.43
N SER A 228 6.07 -3.98 -7.36
CA SER A 228 6.42 -4.36 -5.97
C SER A 228 5.31 -3.96 -4.99
N GLY A 229 4.21 -4.71 -5.01
CA GLY A 229 2.89 -4.22 -4.65
C GLY A 229 2.55 -4.13 -3.16
N GLY A 230 1.50 -3.35 -2.90
CA GLY A 230 0.88 -3.14 -1.58
C GLY A 230 -0.45 -3.87 -1.41
N PHE A 231 -1.57 -3.13 -1.54
CA PHE A 231 -2.86 -3.54 -0.98
C PHE A 231 -4.08 -3.43 -1.92
N MET A 232 -5.07 -4.32 -1.78
CA MET A 232 -6.40 -4.18 -2.39
C MET A 232 -7.51 -4.67 -1.45
N THR A 233 -8.67 -4.01 -1.46
CA THR A 233 -9.86 -4.48 -0.76
C THR A 233 -11.18 -4.14 -1.44
N ASP A 234 -12.23 -4.89 -1.11
CA ASP A 234 -13.64 -4.58 -1.41
C ASP A 234 -13.92 -4.50 -2.92
N LEU A 235 -13.31 -5.39 -3.71
CA LEU A 235 -13.48 -5.43 -5.17
C LEU A 235 -14.50 -6.50 -5.57
N THR A 236 -15.33 -6.22 -6.57
CA THR A 236 -16.30 -7.17 -7.14
C THR A 236 -16.11 -7.31 -8.64
N PHE A 237 -15.91 -8.53 -9.13
CA PHE A 237 -15.68 -8.85 -10.54
C PHE A 237 -16.85 -9.66 -11.10
N ASN A 238 -17.51 -9.15 -12.15
CA ASN A 238 -18.66 -9.77 -12.78
C ASN A 238 -18.34 -10.13 -14.23
N GLY A 239 -18.22 -11.42 -14.55
CA GLY A 239 -17.91 -11.93 -15.89
C GLY A 239 -16.42 -11.87 -16.25
N GLY A 240 -16.12 -11.78 -17.55
CA GLY A 240 -14.77 -11.73 -18.08
C GLY A 240 -14.08 -13.10 -18.23
N LYS A 241 -12.96 -13.11 -18.95
CA LYS A 241 -12.03 -14.25 -19.00
C LYS A 241 -11.32 -14.38 -17.64
N TYR A 242 -10.81 -13.27 -17.14
CA TYR A 242 -10.15 -13.18 -15.84
C TYR A 242 -10.88 -12.16 -14.96
N GLY A 243 -11.12 -12.48 -13.68
CA GLY A 243 -11.45 -11.44 -12.70
C GLY A 243 -10.26 -10.51 -12.54
N ALA A 244 -9.11 -11.08 -12.18
CA ALA A 244 -7.82 -10.41 -12.23
C ALA A 244 -6.74 -11.29 -12.86
N PHE A 245 -5.88 -10.67 -13.66
CA PHE A 245 -4.59 -11.20 -14.09
C PHE A 245 -3.50 -10.49 -13.25
N PHE A 246 -2.72 -11.26 -12.51
CA PHE A 246 -1.77 -10.74 -11.51
C PHE A 246 -0.34 -11.24 -11.74
N GLY A 247 0.63 -10.33 -11.74
CA GLY A 247 2.06 -10.62 -11.78
C GLY A 247 2.81 -9.55 -10.98
N ASN A 248 3.44 -9.89 -9.87
CA ASN A 248 4.07 -8.90 -8.96
C ASN A 248 5.00 -9.59 -7.95
N GLN A 249 6.01 -8.91 -7.42
CA GLN A 249 6.86 -9.44 -6.33
C GLN A 249 5.99 -9.93 -5.14
N GLN A 250 5.14 -9.04 -4.63
CA GLN A 250 4.19 -9.35 -3.56
C GLN A 250 2.91 -8.51 -3.63
N PHE A 251 1.84 -8.99 -2.98
CA PHE A 251 0.63 -8.22 -2.73
C PHE A 251 -0.18 -8.82 -1.56
N THR A 252 -0.92 -7.96 -0.87
CA THR A 252 -2.03 -8.37 0.00
C THR A 252 -3.35 -7.95 -0.63
N THR A 253 -4.28 -8.88 -0.82
CA THR A 253 -5.59 -8.56 -1.37
C THR A 253 -6.69 -9.29 -0.60
N ARG A 254 -7.64 -8.53 -0.02
CA ARG A 254 -8.70 -9.10 0.83
C ARG A 254 -10.12 -8.69 0.43
N ASN A 255 -11.13 -9.44 0.88
CA ASN A 255 -12.55 -9.18 0.58
C ASN A 255 -12.82 -8.96 -0.92
N LEU A 256 -12.45 -9.93 -1.76
CA LEU A 256 -12.68 -9.88 -3.22
C LEU A 256 -13.79 -10.84 -3.62
N THR A 257 -14.80 -10.36 -4.35
CA THR A 257 -15.91 -11.18 -4.86
C THR A 257 -15.78 -11.39 -6.38
N PHE A 258 -15.92 -12.62 -6.85
CA PHE A 258 -15.83 -12.99 -8.27
C PHE A 258 -17.06 -13.78 -8.70
N ASN A 259 -17.75 -13.34 -9.76
CA ASN A 259 -19.02 -13.90 -10.22
C ASN A 259 -18.97 -14.22 -11.72
N ASN A 260 -19.04 -15.50 -12.09
CA ASN A 260 -19.13 -15.96 -13.48
C ASN A 260 -17.92 -15.62 -14.38
N CYS A 261 -16.74 -15.40 -13.79
CA CYS A 261 -15.48 -15.31 -14.53
C CYS A 261 -15.11 -16.69 -15.12
N GLN A 262 -14.31 -16.77 -16.19
CA GLN A 262 -13.77 -18.07 -16.61
C GLN A 262 -12.74 -18.56 -15.57
N THR A 263 -11.76 -17.74 -15.23
CA THR A 263 -10.91 -17.90 -14.04
C THR A 263 -11.07 -16.66 -13.16
N ALA A 264 -11.29 -16.82 -11.85
CA ALA A 264 -11.43 -15.66 -10.95
C ALA A 264 -10.09 -14.93 -10.78
N VAL A 265 -9.04 -15.64 -10.34
CA VAL A 265 -7.67 -15.11 -10.20
C VAL A 265 -6.73 -15.92 -11.09
N PHE A 266 -6.07 -15.26 -12.05
CA PHE A 266 -4.96 -15.85 -12.81
C PHE A 266 -3.64 -15.26 -12.31
N MET A 267 -2.88 -16.07 -11.58
CA MET A 267 -1.57 -15.71 -11.03
C MET A 267 -0.49 -16.06 -12.07
N ASN A 268 0.01 -15.04 -12.77
CA ASN A 268 1.00 -15.14 -13.82
C ASN A 268 2.41 -15.40 -13.25
N TRP A 269 2.83 -14.62 -12.24
CA TRP A 269 4.05 -14.84 -11.47
C TRP A 269 3.99 -14.12 -10.12
N ASN A 270 4.73 -14.59 -9.11
CA ASN A 270 4.98 -13.81 -7.89
C ASN A 270 6.19 -14.33 -7.09
N TRP A 271 6.54 -13.70 -5.98
CA TRP A 271 7.35 -14.34 -4.93
C TRP A 271 6.49 -14.76 -3.72
N ALA A 272 5.49 -13.96 -3.36
CA ALA A 272 4.43 -14.31 -2.40
C ALA A 272 3.13 -13.53 -2.67
N TRP A 273 1.97 -14.05 -2.27
CA TRP A 273 0.71 -13.32 -2.36
C TRP A 273 -0.32 -13.83 -1.35
N THR A 274 -0.91 -12.93 -0.56
CA THR A 274 -1.95 -13.28 0.43
C THR A 274 -3.33 -12.87 -0.07
N LEU A 275 -4.18 -13.89 -0.30
CA LEU A 275 -5.57 -13.81 -0.74
C LEU A 275 -6.49 -14.11 0.46
N GLN A 276 -7.16 -13.11 1.04
CA GLN A 276 -8.03 -13.31 2.21
C GLN A 276 -9.50 -12.99 1.93
N GLY A 277 -10.42 -13.81 2.45
CA GLY A 277 -11.86 -13.53 2.37
C GLY A 277 -12.40 -13.47 0.94
N LEU A 278 -11.83 -14.25 0.01
CA LEU A 278 -12.31 -14.31 -1.36
C LEU A 278 -13.66 -15.03 -1.42
N THR A 279 -14.60 -14.50 -2.19
CA THR A 279 -15.91 -15.13 -2.47
C THR A 279 -16.00 -15.41 -3.97
N ILE A 280 -15.79 -16.66 -4.38
CA ILE A 280 -15.75 -17.06 -5.80
C ILE A 280 -17.00 -17.88 -6.14
N ASN A 281 -17.82 -17.36 -7.06
CA ASN A 281 -19.09 -17.92 -7.48
C ASN A 281 -19.08 -18.28 -8.97
N ASN A 282 -19.47 -19.51 -9.30
CA ASN A 282 -19.84 -19.93 -10.65
C ASN A 282 -18.74 -19.73 -11.72
N CYS A 283 -17.47 -19.81 -11.32
CA CYS A 283 -16.32 -19.71 -12.22
C CYS A 283 -15.95 -21.09 -12.81
N GLN A 284 -15.01 -21.17 -13.76
CA GLN A 284 -14.47 -22.48 -14.20
C GLN A 284 -13.27 -22.90 -13.34
N ILE A 285 -12.39 -21.94 -13.03
CA ILE A 285 -11.29 -22.08 -12.06
C ILE A 285 -11.40 -20.93 -11.04
N GLY A 286 -11.15 -21.21 -9.77
CA GLY A 286 -10.99 -20.17 -8.75
C GLY A 286 -9.65 -19.45 -8.90
N VAL A 287 -8.58 -20.05 -8.38
CA VAL A 287 -7.20 -19.54 -8.51
C VAL A 287 -6.41 -20.43 -9.48
N ASP A 288 -5.93 -19.88 -10.59
CA ASP A 288 -4.95 -20.56 -11.43
C ASP A 288 -3.55 -20.01 -11.14
N MET A 289 -2.67 -20.88 -10.65
CA MET A 289 -1.28 -20.60 -10.33
C MET A 289 -0.32 -21.56 -11.07
N ALA A 290 -0.81 -22.25 -12.11
CA ALA A 290 -0.06 -23.20 -12.93
C ALA A 290 0.90 -22.55 -13.96
N SER A 291 0.97 -21.22 -13.98
CA SER A 291 1.77 -20.41 -14.91
C SER A 291 3.24 -20.85 -14.95
N GLY A 292 3.83 -20.83 -16.15
CA GLY A 292 5.18 -21.34 -16.40
C GLY A 292 5.29 -22.87 -16.52
N GLY A 293 4.32 -23.64 -16.02
CA GLY A 293 4.28 -25.11 -16.13
C GLY A 293 5.30 -25.84 -15.25
N ALA A 294 5.19 -27.18 -15.17
CA ALA A 294 5.96 -28.01 -14.22
C ALA A 294 7.50 -27.97 -14.41
N SER A 295 8.00 -27.43 -15.51
CA SER A 295 9.44 -27.23 -15.76
C SER A 295 10.00 -25.90 -15.25
N SER A 296 9.11 -24.96 -14.91
CA SER A 296 9.44 -23.52 -14.89
C SER A 296 8.32 -22.70 -14.23
N GLN A 297 7.71 -23.20 -13.14
CA GLN A 297 6.54 -22.57 -12.53
C GLN A 297 6.90 -21.15 -12.04
N SER A 298 6.22 -20.14 -12.58
CA SER A 298 6.57 -18.73 -12.41
C SER A 298 5.97 -18.11 -11.14
N VAL A 299 5.01 -18.78 -10.50
CA VAL A 299 4.46 -18.39 -9.20
C VAL A 299 5.35 -18.93 -8.08
N GLY A 300 5.77 -18.08 -7.13
CA GLY A 300 6.56 -18.47 -5.97
C GLY A 300 5.68 -19.06 -4.87
N SER A 301 4.74 -18.26 -4.34
CA SER A 301 3.76 -18.74 -3.36
C SER A 301 2.42 -18.02 -3.35
N VAL A 302 1.36 -18.73 -2.93
CA VAL A 302 0.01 -18.19 -2.74
C VAL A 302 -0.55 -18.68 -1.40
N LEU A 303 -1.17 -17.78 -0.64
CA LEU A 303 -1.94 -18.11 0.56
C LEU A 303 -3.41 -17.78 0.30
N LEU A 304 -4.30 -18.76 0.43
CA LEU A 304 -5.74 -18.60 0.29
C LEU A 304 -6.42 -18.82 1.65
N LEU A 305 -6.97 -17.76 2.22
CA LEU A 305 -7.34 -17.67 3.63
C LEU A 305 -8.81 -17.24 3.80
N ASP A 306 -9.53 -17.77 4.77
CA ASP A 306 -10.90 -17.34 5.18
C ASP A 306 -11.94 -17.30 4.02
N SER A 307 -11.68 -18.00 2.93
CA SER A 307 -12.35 -17.81 1.64
C SER A 307 -13.49 -18.81 1.41
N THR A 308 -14.40 -18.50 0.48
CA THR A 308 -15.48 -19.40 0.03
C THR A 308 -15.46 -19.52 -1.49
N ILE A 309 -15.44 -20.77 -1.99
CA ILE A 309 -15.53 -21.07 -3.43
C ILE A 309 -16.77 -21.96 -3.65
N SER A 310 -17.61 -21.55 -4.61
CA SER A 310 -18.93 -22.15 -4.89
C SER A 310 -19.15 -22.36 -6.39
N ASN A 311 -19.84 -23.44 -6.75
CA ASN A 311 -20.24 -23.78 -8.14
C ASN A 311 -19.10 -23.72 -9.17
N THR A 312 -17.88 -24.03 -8.74
CA THR A 312 -16.64 -23.82 -9.51
C THR A 312 -15.92 -25.16 -9.65
N PRO A 313 -15.79 -25.75 -10.85
CA PRO A 313 -15.25 -27.12 -11.02
C PRO A 313 -13.87 -27.37 -10.40
N ILE A 314 -12.97 -26.37 -10.43
CA ILE A 314 -11.62 -26.44 -9.85
C ILE A 314 -11.42 -25.23 -8.92
N GLY A 315 -11.20 -25.47 -7.64
CA GLY A 315 -10.89 -24.43 -6.65
C GLY A 315 -9.54 -23.75 -6.94
N VAL A 316 -8.46 -24.52 -6.90
CA VAL A 316 -7.09 -24.08 -7.22
C VAL A 316 -6.45 -25.00 -8.27
N SER A 317 -5.74 -24.42 -9.23
CA SER A 317 -5.00 -25.10 -10.30
C SER A 317 -3.50 -24.79 -10.15
N THR A 318 -2.67 -25.82 -10.00
CA THR A 318 -1.21 -25.71 -9.76
C THR A 318 -0.44 -26.78 -10.54
N VAL A 319 0.90 -26.74 -10.58
CA VAL A 319 1.73 -27.78 -11.22
C VAL A 319 2.75 -28.43 -10.28
N TYR A 320 2.87 -27.95 -9.04
CA TYR A 320 3.78 -28.45 -8.01
C TYR A 320 3.63 -29.97 -7.74
N HIS A 321 4.77 -30.61 -7.53
CA HIS A 321 4.93 -31.99 -7.06
C HIS A 321 6.05 -32.11 -6.01
N THR A 322 5.92 -32.98 -5.01
CA THR A 322 6.88 -33.09 -3.89
C THR A 322 8.26 -33.64 -4.24
N ASP A 323 8.50 -34.02 -5.50
CA ASP A 323 9.75 -34.58 -6.02
C ASP A 323 10.50 -33.64 -6.99
N GLU A 324 10.03 -32.39 -7.17
CA GLU A 324 10.65 -31.42 -8.09
C GLU A 324 11.97 -30.81 -7.59
N GLY A 325 12.24 -30.86 -6.28
CA GLY A 325 13.49 -30.37 -5.66
C GLY A 325 13.59 -28.85 -5.50
N VAL A 326 12.50 -28.12 -5.76
CA VAL A 326 12.34 -26.67 -5.54
C VAL A 326 11.01 -26.41 -4.79
N THR A 327 10.71 -25.14 -4.49
CA THR A 327 9.53 -24.72 -3.71
C THR A 327 8.59 -23.78 -4.47
N ASN A 328 8.74 -23.69 -5.80
CA ASN A 328 7.85 -22.95 -6.69
C ASN A 328 6.40 -23.43 -6.50
N GLY A 329 5.43 -22.54 -6.70
CA GLY A 329 4.02 -22.90 -6.56
C GLY A 329 3.59 -23.31 -5.15
N THR A 330 4.35 -22.94 -4.11
CA THR A 330 3.98 -23.15 -2.70
C THR A 330 2.57 -22.61 -2.45
N LEU A 331 1.71 -23.41 -1.82
CA LEU A 331 0.29 -23.08 -1.64
C LEU A 331 -0.13 -23.39 -0.21
N ILE A 332 -0.70 -22.40 0.47
CA ILE A 332 -1.32 -22.54 1.79
C ILE A 332 -2.82 -22.30 1.62
N ILE A 333 -3.64 -23.19 2.19
CA ILE A 333 -5.11 -23.08 2.23
C ILE A 333 -5.52 -23.17 3.69
N ASP A 334 -6.12 -22.12 4.26
CA ASP A 334 -6.54 -22.09 5.66
C ASP A 334 -7.95 -21.50 5.81
N ASN A 335 -8.82 -22.20 6.54
CA ASN A 335 -10.23 -21.84 6.76
C ASN A 335 -11.07 -21.64 5.47
N VAL A 336 -10.76 -22.35 4.37
CA VAL A 336 -11.42 -22.16 3.06
C VAL A 336 -12.55 -23.16 2.82
N ASP A 337 -13.73 -22.66 2.45
CA ASP A 337 -14.92 -23.48 2.16
C ASP A 337 -15.04 -23.82 0.66
N PHE A 338 -15.02 -25.12 0.34
CA PHE A 338 -15.29 -25.68 -0.99
C PHE A 338 -16.52 -26.61 -0.98
N SER A 339 -17.39 -26.54 0.03
CA SER A 339 -18.51 -27.47 0.24
C SER A 339 -19.60 -27.40 -0.83
N ASN A 340 -19.81 -26.22 -1.41
CA ASN A 340 -20.92 -25.94 -2.32
C ASN A 340 -20.54 -26.16 -3.79
N ASN A 341 -20.59 -27.41 -4.25
CA ASN A 341 -20.43 -27.78 -5.66
C ASN A 341 -19.06 -27.34 -6.24
N VAL A 342 -17.99 -27.75 -5.56
CA VAL A 342 -16.60 -27.63 -6.02
C VAL A 342 -15.96 -29.02 -5.88
N PRO A 343 -16.03 -29.90 -6.90
CA PRO A 343 -15.59 -31.29 -6.76
C PRO A 343 -14.08 -31.45 -6.53
N VAL A 344 -13.27 -30.52 -7.01
CA VAL A 344 -11.81 -30.53 -6.88
C VAL A 344 -11.36 -29.23 -6.22
N ALA A 345 -10.87 -29.31 -4.97
CA ALA A 345 -10.34 -28.14 -4.26
C ALA A 345 -8.95 -27.76 -4.78
N VAL A 346 -8.08 -28.74 -5.05
CA VAL A 346 -6.77 -28.52 -5.70
C VAL A 346 -6.58 -29.54 -6.84
N SER A 347 -6.27 -29.05 -8.04
CA SER A 347 -5.99 -29.84 -9.24
C SER A 347 -4.56 -29.59 -9.73
N ASN A 348 -3.89 -30.66 -10.20
CA ASN A 348 -2.64 -30.53 -10.92
C ASN A 348 -2.94 -30.29 -12.42
N ALA A 349 -2.56 -29.12 -12.93
CA ALA A 349 -2.93 -28.63 -14.25
C ALA A 349 -2.29 -29.42 -15.40
N GLY A 350 -1.13 -30.05 -15.18
CA GLY A 350 -0.44 -30.87 -16.19
C GLY A 350 -1.08 -32.24 -16.34
N THR A 351 -1.18 -32.99 -15.24
CA THR A 351 -1.71 -34.36 -15.20
C THR A 351 -3.24 -34.46 -15.18
N LYS A 352 -3.92 -33.36 -14.84
CA LYS A 352 -5.35 -33.30 -14.49
C LYS A 352 -5.74 -34.14 -13.26
N ALA A 353 -4.76 -34.54 -12.43
CA ALA A 353 -5.03 -35.23 -11.18
C ALA A 353 -5.77 -34.33 -10.17
N THR A 354 -6.66 -34.95 -9.39
CA THR A 354 -7.18 -34.34 -8.15
C THR A 354 -6.13 -34.51 -7.07
N ILE A 355 -5.61 -33.40 -6.55
CA ILE A 355 -4.64 -33.37 -5.45
C ILE A 355 -5.37 -33.27 -4.11
N LEU A 356 -6.39 -32.41 -4.05
CA LEU A 356 -7.31 -32.29 -2.92
C LEU A 356 -8.75 -32.33 -3.42
N ALA A 357 -9.53 -33.29 -2.95
CA ALA A 357 -10.96 -33.35 -3.21
C ALA A 357 -11.68 -32.18 -2.53
N GLY A 358 -12.66 -31.58 -3.20
CA GLY A 358 -13.51 -30.54 -2.63
C GLY A 358 -14.84 -31.11 -2.11
N ASN A 359 -15.92 -30.34 -2.23
CA ASN A 359 -17.21 -30.58 -1.57
C ASN A 359 -17.08 -30.76 -0.04
N THR A 360 -16.10 -30.07 0.54
CA THR A 360 -15.85 -29.94 1.99
C THR A 360 -15.26 -28.57 2.30
N LYS A 361 -15.38 -28.13 3.55
CA LYS A 361 -14.50 -27.08 4.08
C LYS A 361 -13.12 -27.66 4.38
N VAL A 362 -12.06 -26.93 4.07
CA VAL A 362 -10.66 -27.26 4.35
C VAL A 362 -10.19 -26.40 5.52
N ALA A 363 -9.86 -27.05 6.64
CA ALA A 363 -9.42 -26.35 7.85
C ALA A 363 -8.02 -25.76 7.67
N SER A 364 -7.04 -26.58 7.29
CA SER A 364 -5.68 -26.14 6.96
C SER A 364 -4.95 -27.19 6.10
N TRP A 365 -4.28 -26.76 5.04
CA TRP A 365 -3.60 -27.61 4.05
C TRP A 365 -2.44 -26.85 3.42
N ALA A 366 -1.35 -27.56 3.07
CA ALA A 366 -0.19 -26.94 2.43
C ALA A 366 0.44 -27.82 1.33
N GLN A 367 1.12 -27.16 0.39
CA GLN A 367 2.17 -27.76 -0.43
C GLN A 367 3.41 -26.86 -0.47
N GLY A 368 4.59 -27.48 -0.62
CA GLY A 368 5.90 -26.86 -0.42
C GLY A 368 6.60 -27.43 0.81
N ASN A 369 7.70 -26.81 1.26
CA ASN A 369 8.48 -27.29 2.40
C ASN A 369 7.90 -26.86 3.75
N THR A 370 7.81 -27.79 4.70
CA THR A 370 7.37 -27.55 6.09
C THR A 370 8.45 -27.91 7.10
N TYR A 371 8.55 -27.13 8.18
CA TYR A 371 9.53 -27.23 9.27
C TYR A 371 8.82 -27.22 10.63
N SER A 372 9.43 -27.90 11.61
CA SER A 372 9.03 -27.86 13.02
C SER A 372 10.30 -27.66 13.85
N GLY A 373 10.49 -26.44 14.33
CA GLY A 373 11.77 -25.96 14.86
C GLY A 373 12.96 -26.26 13.96
N SER A 374 14.12 -26.54 14.56
CA SER A 374 15.37 -26.87 13.85
C SER A 374 15.42 -28.29 13.22
N ASN A 375 14.26 -28.92 12.95
CA ASN A 375 14.23 -30.17 12.19
C ASN A 375 14.37 -29.90 10.69
N ALA A 376 14.99 -30.83 9.96
CA ALA A 376 15.15 -30.72 8.51
C ALA A 376 13.79 -30.58 7.78
N GLY A 377 13.75 -29.70 6.79
CA GLY A 377 12.56 -29.40 6.00
C GLY A 377 12.01 -30.61 5.26
N LYS A 378 10.68 -30.64 5.10
CA LYS A 378 9.98 -31.70 4.39
C LYS A 378 9.00 -31.14 3.37
N ALA A 379 9.17 -31.51 2.10
CA ALA A 379 8.18 -31.29 1.06
C ALA A 379 6.87 -32.03 1.38
N VAL A 380 5.75 -31.33 1.32
CA VAL A 380 4.40 -31.89 1.49
C VAL A 380 3.45 -31.44 0.36
N GLN A 381 2.30 -32.09 0.28
CA GLN A 381 1.14 -31.71 -0.53
C GLN A 381 -0.11 -32.30 0.16
N ALA A 382 -0.41 -31.83 1.38
CA ALA A 382 -1.21 -32.55 2.36
C ALA A 382 -1.93 -31.63 3.37
N PRO A 383 -3.00 -32.11 4.04
CA PRO A 383 -3.58 -31.43 5.21
C PRO A 383 -2.52 -31.23 6.30
N LEU A 384 -2.54 -30.07 6.96
CA LEU A 384 -1.64 -29.80 8.07
C LEU A 384 -2.15 -30.52 9.34
N ALA A 385 -1.23 -31.16 10.07
CA ALA A 385 -1.57 -32.08 11.16
C ALA A 385 -2.27 -31.39 12.36
N SER A 386 -2.00 -30.11 12.56
CA SER A 386 -2.69 -29.22 13.49
C SER A 386 -2.93 -27.88 12.79
N PRO A 387 -4.18 -27.50 12.47
CA PRO A 387 -4.50 -26.15 12.01
C PRO A 387 -4.06 -25.08 13.02
N ALA A 388 -3.66 -23.91 12.52
CA ALA A 388 -3.30 -22.76 13.37
C ALA A 388 -4.47 -22.36 14.27
N SER A 389 -4.36 -22.65 15.58
CA SER A 389 -5.36 -22.30 16.60
C SER A 389 -5.27 -20.83 16.98
N LYS A 390 -5.60 -19.95 16.02
CA LYS A 390 -5.55 -18.48 16.17
C LYS A 390 -6.38 -18.01 17.38
N PRO A 391 -5.82 -17.19 18.28
CA PRO A 391 -6.53 -16.59 19.41
C PRO A 391 -7.83 -15.89 19.00
N LYS A 392 -8.86 -16.01 19.85
CA LYS A 392 -10.19 -15.44 19.58
C LYS A 392 -10.20 -13.92 19.47
N THR A 393 -9.23 -13.23 20.06
CA THR A 393 -9.04 -11.77 19.95
C THR A 393 -8.71 -11.34 18.52
N LEU A 394 -7.99 -12.18 17.75
CA LEU A 394 -7.67 -11.94 16.34
C LEU A 394 -8.81 -12.26 15.37
N LEU A 395 -9.86 -12.94 15.82
CA LEU A 395 -10.95 -13.49 14.99
C LEU A 395 -12.25 -12.70 15.15
N ASN A 396 -12.98 -12.55 14.06
CA ASN A 396 -14.34 -12.02 14.07
C ASN A 396 -15.37 -13.07 14.53
N SER A 397 -16.65 -12.69 14.63
CA SER A 397 -17.73 -13.56 15.12
C SER A 397 -18.05 -14.78 14.22
N ALA A 398 -17.53 -14.83 12.98
CA ALA A 398 -17.63 -15.99 12.10
C ALA A 398 -16.43 -16.97 12.25
N GLY A 399 -15.39 -16.60 13.02
CA GLY A 399 -14.16 -17.37 13.18
C GLY A 399 -13.10 -17.13 12.10
N ASN A 400 -13.33 -16.18 11.20
CA ASN A 400 -12.33 -15.69 10.24
C ASN A 400 -11.44 -14.64 10.93
N VAL A 401 -10.24 -14.36 10.40
CA VAL A 401 -9.40 -13.27 10.91
C VAL A 401 -10.11 -11.94 10.72
N PHE A 402 -10.04 -11.06 11.72
CA PHE A 402 -10.69 -9.76 11.66
C PHE A 402 -10.06 -8.83 10.61
N THR A 403 -10.93 -8.15 9.86
CA THR A 403 -10.59 -7.23 8.76
C THR A 403 -11.53 -6.03 8.78
N ARG A 404 -11.00 -4.83 8.58
CA ARG A 404 -11.72 -3.56 8.49
C ARG A 404 -11.10 -2.68 7.41
N SER A 405 -11.90 -2.24 6.44
CA SER A 405 -11.45 -1.34 5.37
C SER A 405 -11.31 0.11 5.81
N LYS A 406 -10.48 0.88 5.09
CA LYS A 406 -10.28 2.32 5.31
C LYS A 406 -11.63 3.04 5.44
N PRO A 407 -11.91 3.71 6.57
CA PRO A 407 -13.14 4.48 6.74
C PRO A 407 -13.14 5.69 5.79
N GLN A 408 -14.24 5.88 5.07
CA GLN A 408 -14.42 7.04 4.18
C GLN A 408 -15.46 8.04 4.71
N TYR A 409 -16.09 7.76 5.85
CA TYR A 409 -17.01 8.65 6.58
C TYR A 409 -18.22 9.12 5.74
N GLU A 410 -18.75 8.22 4.92
CA GLU A 410 -19.80 8.44 3.91
C GLU A 410 -21.08 9.07 4.47
N ALA A 411 -21.39 8.81 5.75
CA ALA A 411 -22.57 9.33 6.45
C ALA A 411 -22.33 10.66 7.18
N LEU A 412 -21.11 11.20 7.22
CA LEU A 412 -20.80 12.46 7.90
C LEU A 412 -20.91 13.65 6.93
N PRO A 413 -21.53 14.78 7.35
CA PRO A 413 -21.52 16.01 6.58
C PRO A 413 -20.15 16.69 6.65
N ALA A 414 -19.81 17.51 5.65
CA ALA A 414 -18.56 18.30 5.64
C ALA A 414 -18.41 19.25 6.85
N SER A 415 -19.51 19.57 7.56
CA SER A 415 -19.49 20.36 8.80
C SER A 415 -18.95 19.60 10.02
N SER A 416 -18.79 18.28 9.96
CA SER A 416 -18.13 17.47 10.99
C SER A 416 -16.62 17.37 10.81
N PHE A 417 -16.04 18.08 9.83
CA PHE A 417 -14.62 18.03 9.51
C PHE A 417 -13.90 19.30 9.98
N ILE A 418 -12.95 19.15 10.90
CA ILE A 418 -12.17 20.24 11.49
C ILE A 418 -10.90 20.42 10.65
N SER A 419 -10.95 21.28 9.63
CA SER A 419 -9.80 21.69 8.81
C SER A 419 -8.67 22.26 9.68
N THR A 420 -7.47 21.69 9.58
CA THR A 420 -6.28 22.14 10.32
C THR A 420 -5.92 23.59 10.00
N LYS A 421 -5.93 23.96 8.72
CA LYS A 421 -5.57 25.33 8.30
C LYS A 421 -6.66 26.36 8.65
N SER A 422 -7.92 25.95 8.72
CA SER A 422 -8.99 26.83 9.25
C SER A 422 -8.87 27.07 10.76
N ASN A 423 -8.18 26.19 11.49
CA ASN A 423 -8.03 26.25 12.95
C ASN A 423 -6.61 26.63 13.40
N GLY A 424 -5.81 27.22 12.50
CA GLY A 424 -4.61 27.99 12.85
C GLY A 424 -3.29 27.40 12.37
N ALA A 425 -3.24 26.12 12.01
CA ALA A 425 -2.04 25.51 11.43
C ALA A 425 -1.73 26.10 10.04
N LYS A 426 -0.51 25.95 9.54
CA LYS A 426 -0.07 26.47 8.23
C LYS A 426 0.06 25.37 7.19
N GLY A 427 0.71 24.26 7.53
CA GLY A 427 1.08 23.24 6.54
C GLY A 427 2.07 23.77 5.49
N ASP A 428 2.96 24.69 5.86
CA ASP A 428 3.90 25.41 4.99
C ASP A 428 5.35 24.88 5.03
N GLY A 429 5.61 23.83 5.80
CA GLY A 429 6.93 23.20 5.95
C GLY A 429 7.92 23.92 6.88
N VAL A 430 7.57 25.10 7.42
CA VAL A 430 8.52 25.97 8.14
C VAL A 430 7.95 26.50 9.46
N THR A 431 6.65 26.76 9.54
CA THR A 431 5.97 27.20 10.75
C THR A 431 5.77 26.01 11.70
N ASP A 432 6.19 26.18 12.96
CA ASP A 432 5.90 25.24 14.05
C ASP A 432 4.38 25.19 14.31
N ASP A 433 3.75 24.13 13.80
CA ASP A 433 2.30 23.89 13.89
C ASP A 433 1.94 23.04 15.13
N THR A 434 2.91 22.60 15.94
CA THR A 434 2.72 21.73 17.12
C THR A 434 1.62 22.25 18.04
N ALA A 435 1.67 23.54 18.39
CA ALA A 435 0.72 24.17 19.30
C ALA A 435 -0.69 24.31 18.68
N ALA A 436 -0.79 24.50 17.37
CA ALA A 436 -2.07 24.60 16.67
C ALA A 436 -2.74 23.22 16.56
N ILE A 437 -1.98 22.20 16.17
CA ILE A 437 -2.46 20.81 16.06
C ILE A 437 -2.86 20.26 17.44
N GLN A 438 -2.06 20.53 18.48
CA GLN A 438 -2.44 20.15 19.85
C GLN A 438 -3.72 20.86 20.32
N ALA A 439 -3.92 22.14 19.97
CA ALA A 439 -5.15 22.85 20.29
C ALA A 439 -6.37 22.28 19.55
N ILE A 440 -6.21 21.92 18.27
CA ILE A 440 -7.24 21.23 17.48
C ILE A 440 -7.63 19.90 18.14
N PHE A 441 -6.64 19.03 18.43
CA PHE A 441 -6.86 17.75 19.10
C PHE A 441 -7.50 17.89 20.49
N ASN A 442 -7.15 18.94 21.25
CA ASN A 442 -7.79 19.23 22.54
C ASN A 442 -9.23 19.74 22.43
N SER A 443 -9.70 20.09 21.23
CA SER A 443 -11.02 20.70 20.97
C SER A 443 -11.99 19.83 20.17
N ALA A 444 -11.49 18.82 19.45
CA ALA A 444 -12.30 17.92 18.65
C ALA A 444 -13.19 17.02 19.52
N GLY A 445 -14.47 16.91 19.16
CA GLY A 445 -15.40 15.99 19.79
C GLY A 445 -15.38 14.59 19.17
N GLU A 446 -16.00 13.62 19.87
CA GLU A 446 -16.06 12.20 19.48
C GLU A 446 -16.76 11.93 18.13
N ASN A 447 -17.52 12.90 17.62
CA ASN A 447 -18.23 12.85 16.34
C ASN A 447 -17.54 13.66 15.23
N ASP A 448 -16.47 14.38 15.55
CA ASP A 448 -15.72 15.19 14.59
C ASP A 448 -14.58 14.37 13.96
N VAL A 449 -14.17 14.76 12.76
CA VAL A 449 -12.99 14.25 12.07
C VAL A 449 -12.01 15.39 11.88
N VAL A 450 -10.79 15.28 12.41
CA VAL A 450 -9.75 16.28 12.14
C VAL A 450 -9.25 16.09 10.71
N TYR A 451 -9.41 17.13 9.90
CA TYR A 451 -9.05 17.12 8.50
C TYR A 451 -7.72 17.83 8.29
N PHE A 452 -6.67 17.08 7.99
CA PHE A 452 -5.40 17.68 7.58
C PHE A 452 -5.52 18.10 6.11
N ASP A 453 -5.74 19.40 5.89
CA ASP A 453 -5.64 20.01 4.56
C ASP A 453 -4.24 19.73 3.97
N HIS A 454 -4.09 19.57 2.64
CA HIS A 454 -2.78 19.13 2.10
C HIS A 454 -1.66 20.14 2.41
N GLY A 455 -0.50 19.67 2.85
CA GLY A 455 0.63 20.53 3.23
C GLY A 455 1.63 19.80 4.12
N ALA A 456 2.65 20.54 4.57
CA ALA A 456 3.72 20.02 5.43
C ALA A 456 3.70 20.71 6.80
N TYR A 457 3.41 19.95 7.86
CA TYR A 457 3.18 20.45 9.22
C TYR A 457 4.40 20.17 10.09
N LEU A 458 5.16 21.21 10.44
CA LEU A 458 6.38 21.07 11.22
C LEU A 458 6.05 20.88 12.71
N ILE A 459 6.51 19.79 13.28
CA ILE A 459 6.32 19.39 14.68
C ILE A 459 7.66 19.45 15.42
N THR A 460 7.77 20.30 16.44
CA THR A 460 9.03 20.55 17.17
C THR A 460 9.09 19.85 18.53
N SER A 461 7.95 19.32 19.01
CA SER A 461 7.82 18.55 20.25
C SER A 461 6.57 17.66 20.23
N THR A 462 6.46 16.71 21.16
CA THR A 462 5.40 15.69 21.17
C THR A 462 3.98 16.27 21.09
N VAL A 463 3.24 15.89 20.05
CA VAL A 463 1.79 16.07 19.97
C VAL A 463 1.10 14.87 20.62
N LYS A 464 0.24 15.14 21.60
CA LYS A 464 -0.60 14.13 22.26
C LYS A 464 -1.94 14.03 21.54
N VAL A 465 -2.19 12.87 20.94
CA VAL A 465 -3.44 12.54 20.26
C VAL A 465 -4.41 11.91 21.27
N PRO A 466 -5.65 12.43 21.42
CA PRO A 466 -6.67 11.83 22.28
C PRO A 466 -7.01 10.40 21.89
N LYS A 467 -7.45 9.61 22.87
CA LYS A 467 -7.85 8.21 22.66
C LYS A 467 -9.18 8.01 21.94
N ASN A 468 -9.96 9.07 21.75
CA ASN A 468 -11.28 9.07 21.11
C ASN A 468 -11.26 10.13 19.99
N ILE A 469 -10.74 9.81 18.82
CA ILE A 469 -10.57 10.77 17.71
C ILE A 469 -10.55 10.09 16.34
N LYS A 470 -10.92 10.86 15.31
CA LYS A 470 -10.79 10.49 13.90
C LYS A 470 -9.96 11.53 13.18
N ILE A 471 -9.02 11.09 12.35
CA ILE A 471 -8.08 11.94 11.61
C ILE A 471 -8.03 11.46 10.16
N THR A 472 -8.11 12.37 9.20
CA THR A 472 -7.92 12.02 7.78
C THR A 472 -7.26 13.15 6.99
N GLY A 473 -6.46 12.81 6.00
CA GLY A 473 -5.69 13.77 5.20
C GLY A 473 -6.21 14.01 3.78
N GLU A 474 -5.96 15.21 3.26
CA GLU A 474 -6.08 15.51 1.83
C GLU A 474 -4.86 14.97 1.08
N ILE A 475 -4.96 13.74 0.54
CA ILE A 475 -3.90 13.04 -0.21
C ILE A 475 -2.52 13.15 0.46
N TRP A 476 -2.38 12.49 1.62
CA TRP A 476 -1.10 12.35 2.32
C TRP A 476 -0.38 13.69 2.63
N PRO A 477 -0.96 14.58 3.45
CA PRO A 477 -0.22 15.67 4.07
C PRO A 477 0.90 15.12 4.96
N LEU A 478 1.99 15.88 5.04
CA LEU A 478 3.23 15.49 5.71
C LEU A 478 3.23 16.01 7.14
N ILE A 479 3.44 15.14 8.12
CA ILE A 479 3.64 15.48 9.54
C ILE A 479 5.14 15.33 9.82
N MET A 480 5.84 16.47 9.89
CA MET A 480 7.30 16.50 9.83
C MET A 480 7.93 16.74 11.21
N ALA A 481 8.61 15.75 11.76
CA ALA A 481 9.41 15.92 12.97
C ALA A 481 10.59 16.87 12.69
N GLY A 482 10.76 17.91 13.50
CA GLY A 482 11.65 19.02 13.21
C GLY A 482 12.19 19.73 14.45
N GLY A 483 12.76 20.91 14.21
CA GLY A 483 13.43 21.70 15.25
C GLY A 483 14.80 21.14 15.63
N SER A 484 15.30 21.57 16.80
CA SER A 484 16.69 21.39 17.24
C SER A 484 16.85 20.82 18.66
N THR A 485 15.77 20.34 19.27
CA THR A 485 15.74 19.90 20.67
C THR A 485 15.09 18.52 20.86
N SER A 486 13.76 18.42 20.76
CA SER A 486 13.00 17.27 21.27
C SER A 486 13.28 15.93 20.60
N PHE A 487 13.78 15.94 19.36
CA PHE A 487 13.97 14.73 18.55
C PHE A 487 15.44 14.51 18.12
N LYS A 488 16.40 15.20 18.75
CA LYS A 488 17.82 15.15 18.37
C LYS A 488 18.69 14.16 19.17
N ASP A 489 18.17 13.54 20.22
CA ASP A 489 18.96 12.65 21.10
C ASP A 489 18.49 11.18 21.04
N GLN A 490 19.24 10.33 20.35
CA GLN A 490 18.99 8.88 20.31
C GLN A 490 19.12 8.17 21.67
N ALA A 491 19.73 8.80 22.69
CA ALA A 491 19.78 8.26 24.06
C ALA A 491 18.54 8.62 24.90
N ASN A 492 17.79 9.64 24.51
CA ASN A 492 16.54 10.07 25.17
C ASN A 492 15.44 10.31 24.11
N PRO A 493 15.05 9.28 23.34
CA PRO A 493 14.11 9.44 22.23
C PRO A 493 12.70 9.81 22.72
N ALA A 494 11.96 10.54 21.89
CA ALA A 494 10.64 11.08 22.21
C ALA A 494 9.63 10.85 21.06
N PRO A 495 8.34 10.60 21.38
CA PRO A 495 7.30 10.45 20.38
C PRO A 495 6.95 11.77 19.69
N VAL A 496 6.84 11.75 18.36
CA VAL A 496 6.38 12.88 17.55
C VAL A 496 4.86 12.99 17.67
N PHE A 497 4.14 11.91 17.33
CA PHE A 497 2.75 11.69 17.75
C PHE A 497 2.69 10.61 18.84
N GLN A 498 2.11 10.95 19.98
CA GLN A 498 1.80 10.03 21.07
C GLN A 498 0.28 9.75 21.07
N VAL A 499 -0.12 8.53 20.70
CA VAL A 499 -1.51 8.15 20.44
C VAL A 499 -2.15 7.48 21.64
N GLY A 500 -3.01 8.22 22.34
CA GLY A 500 -3.46 7.88 23.70
C GLY A 500 -2.33 8.05 24.73
N GLN A 501 -2.64 7.82 26.00
CA GLN A 501 -1.64 7.63 27.06
C GLN A 501 -1.56 6.13 27.42
N PRO A 502 -0.44 5.63 27.99
CA PRO A 502 -0.32 4.22 28.38
C PRO A 502 -1.49 3.75 29.27
N GLY A 503 -2.19 2.70 28.81
CA GLY A 503 -3.38 2.15 29.49
C GLY A 503 -4.72 2.82 29.12
N ASP A 504 -4.74 3.75 28.17
CA ASP A 504 -5.98 4.27 27.61
C ASP A 504 -6.68 3.23 26.72
N GLN A 505 -7.96 3.00 26.96
CA GLN A 505 -8.88 2.38 25.99
C GLN A 505 -9.74 3.47 25.33
N GLY A 506 -9.97 3.34 24.03
CA GLY A 506 -10.78 4.28 23.24
C GLY A 506 -11.06 3.83 21.81
N PHE A 507 -11.15 4.77 20.89
CA PHE A 507 -11.20 4.58 19.43
C PHE A 507 -10.34 5.64 18.73
N VAL A 508 -9.38 5.21 17.90
CA VAL A 508 -8.54 6.12 17.11
C VAL A 508 -8.47 5.62 15.69
N GLU A 509 -8.86 6.48 14.75
CA GLU A 509 -8.84 6.18 13.33
C GLU A 509 -7.97 7.23 12.62
N MET A 510 -6.91 6.79 11.94
CA MET A 510 -6.07 7.66 11.11
C MET A 510 -6.06 7.18 9.66
N SER A 511 -6.21 8.07 8.69
CA SER A 511 -6.12 7.69 7.28
C SER A 511 -5.58 8.75 6.32
N ASP A 512 -4.96 8.30 5.22
CA ASP A 512 -4.42 9.15 4.15
C ASP A 512 -3.40 10.21 4.67
N LEU A 513 -2.40 9.79 5.47
CA LEU A 513 -1.34 10.65 6.08
C LEU A 513 0.08 10.15 5.77
N ILE A 514 1.09 11.04 5.82
CA ILE A 514 2.51 10.67 5.85
C ILE A 514 3.21 11.33 7.06
N PHE A 515 4.14 10.62 7.69
CA PHE A 515 5.07 11.15 8.69
C PHE A 515 6.51 11.18 8.14
N GLU A 516 7.23 12.28 8.34
CA GLU A 516 8.62 12.47 7.84
C GLU A 516 9.50 13.19 8.87
N THR A 517 10.80 13.33 8.57
CA THR A 517 11.75 14.16 9.33
C THR A 517 12.24 15.34 8.50
N ALA A 518 12.21 16.55 9.06
CA ALA A 518 12.86 17.73 8.53
C ALA A 518 14.28 17.82 9.11
N GLY A 519 15.27 17.50 8.27
CA GLY A 519 16.65 17.21 8.67
C GLY A 519 16.76 15.95 9.55
N PRO A 520 17.96 15.64 10.06
CA PRO A 520 18.18 14.43 10.87
C PRO A 520 17.53 14.54 12.25
N GLN A 521 16.71 13.57 12.65
CA GLN A 521 16.01 13.56 13.95
C GLN A 521 16.19 12.20 14.66
N PRO A 522 17.43 11.81 15.02
CA PRO A 522 17.77 10.46 15.50
C PRO A 522 17.17 10.08 16.87
N GLY A 523 16.45 11.01 17.53
CA GLY A 523 15.63 10.75 18.72
C GLY A 523 14.13 10.70 18.45
N ALA A 524 13.65 10.84 17.21
CA ALA A 524 12.23 10.78 16.87
C ALA A 524 11.69 9.33 16.92
N ILE A 525 10.69 9.09 17.76
CA ILE A 525 9.78 7.95 17.58
C ILE A 525 8.59 8.50 16.78
N MET A 526 8.47 8.18 15.50
CA MET A 526 7.52 8.89 14.62
C MET A 526 6.07 8.71 15.07
N ILE A 527 5.69 7.49 15.44
CA ILE A 527 4.39 7.16 16.01
C ILE A 527 4.59 6.27 17.24
N GLU A 528 4.16 6.73 18.42
CA GLU A 528 4.00 5.89 19.60
C GLU A 528 2.51 5.63 19.85
N TRP A 529 2.12 4.37 19.76
CA TRP A 529 0.73 3.93 19.88
C TRP A 529 0.51 3.27 21.25
N ASN A 530 -0.24 3.96 22.12
CA ASN A 530 -0.53 3.54 23.49
C ASN A 530 -1.99 3.10 23.72
N VAL A 531 -2.89 3.45 22.81
CA VAL A 531 -4.32 3.21 22.95
C VAL A 531 -4.68 1.75 22.64
N ALA A 532 -5.54 1.17 23.47
CA ALA A 532 -6.24 -0.08 23.21
C ALA A 532 -7.65 0.15 22.67
N GLU A 533 -8.14 -0.81 21.89
CA GLU A 533 -9.44 -0.78 21.27
C GLU A 533 -10.59 -0.96 22.29
N THR A 534 -11.70 -0.26 22.08
CA THR A 534 -12.97 -0.49 22.82
C THR A 534 -13.88 -1.47 22.11
N SER A 535 -13.68 -1.68 20.81
CA SER A 535 -14.23 -2.76 20.00
C SER A 535 -13.26 -3.14 18.88
N GLN A 536 -13.38 -4.34 18.33
CA GLN A 536 -12.47 -4.90 17.33
C GLN A 536 -12.22 -3.93 16.15
N GLY A 537 -10.97 -3.52 15.96
CA GLY A 537 -10.56 -2.58 14.90
C GLY A 537 -10.97 -1.12 15.11
N SER A 538 -11.35 -0.72 16.32
CA SER A 538 -11.63 0.70 16.66
C SER A 538 -10.38 1.55 16.87
N ALA A 539 -9.21 0.92 17.02
CA ALA A 539 -7.90 1.55 17.09
C ALA A 539 -7.07 1.10 15.87
N GLY A 540 -6.76 2.00 14.92
CA GLY A 540 -6.02 1.63 13.71
C GLY A 540 -5.66 2.76 12.73
N MET A 541 -4.90 2.38 11.71
CA MET A 541 -4.38 3.26 10.66
C MET A 541 -4.54 2.66 9.25
N TRP A 542 -4.93 3.47 8.26
CA TRP A 542 -5.23 3.04 6.89
C TRP A 542 -4.66 3.98 5.82
N ASP A 543 -3.82 3.51 4.90
CA ASP A 543 -3.03 4.38 3.99
C ASP A 543 -2.29 5.50 4.77
N VAL A 544 -1.69 5.12 5.91
CA VAL A 544 -0.81 5.99 6.70
C VAL A 544 0.60 5.45 6.58
N HIS A 545 1.54 6.28 6.12
CA HIS A 545 2.91 5.86 5.85
C HIS A 545 3.91 6.70 6.63
N VAL A 546 5.12 6.20 6.77
CA VAL A 546 6.27 6.92 7.34
C VAL A 546 7.37 6.89 6.28
N ARG A 547 7.87 8.06 5.88
CA ARG A 547 8.91 8.23 4.85
C ARG A 547 10.04 9.06 5.43
N ILE A 548 11.22 8.45 5.57
CA ILE A 548 12.39 9.10 6.17
C ILE A 548 13.42 9.40 5.08
N GLY A 549 13.44 10.65 4.63
CA GLY A 549 14.33 11.17 3.60
C GLY A 549 13.78 11.04 2.17
N GLY A 550 14.65 11.22 1.18
CA GLY A 550 14.38 10.99 -0.24
C GLY A 550 13.36 11.93 -0.92
N SER A 551 12.63 12.75 -0.15
CA SER A 551 11.61 13.68 -0.64
C SER A 551 11.95 15.15 -0.35
N ALA A 552 11.40 16.05 -1.15
CA ALA A 552 11.58 17.49 -1.00
C ALA A 552 11.17 17.99 0.40
N GLY A 553 12.03 18.80 1.01
CA GLY A 553 11.82 19.39 2.35
C GLY A 553 12.30 18.54 3.52
N THR A 554 12.79 17.32 3.29
CA THR A 554 13.41 16.49 4.34
C THR A 554 14.85 16.88 4.66
N ASP A 555 15.51 17.67 3.81
CA ASP A 555 16.98 17.92 3.77
C ASP A 555 17.86 16.66 3.63
N LEU A 556 17.24 15.48 3.55
CA LEU A 556 17.81 14.14 3.52
C LEU A 556 17.73 13.55 2.09
N GLN A 557 18.22 14.33 1.13
CA GLN A 557 18.10 14.10 -0.32
C GLN A 557 19.47 13.82 -0.99
N SER A 558 19.50 13.47 -2.28
CA SER A 558 20.73 13.05 -2.98
C SER A 558 21.85 14.10 -2.94
N ASN A 559 21.49 15.39 -2.91
CA ASN A 559 22.42 16.52 -2.74
C ASN A 559 23.20 16.51 -1.41
N THR A 560 22.68 15.88 -0.35
CA THR A 560 23.31 15.76 0.98
C THR A 560 23.79 14.33 1.24
N CYS A 561 23.04 13.33 0.78
CA CYS A 561 23.10 11.95 1.25
C CYS A 561 23.30 10.90 0.15
N ALA A 562 23.71 11.27 -1.07
CA ALA A 562 24.04 10.30 -2.12
C ALA A 562 25.03 9.21 -1.66
N LYS A 563 24.81 7.98 -2.12
CA LYS A 563 25.67 6.83 -1.80
C LYS A 563 27.13 7.05 -2.22
N ASN A 564 28.05 6.47 -1.46
CA ASN A 564 29.45 6.36 -1.88
C ASN A 564 30.06 5.00 -1.47
N PRO A 565 29.75 3.91 -2.19
CA PRO A 565 30.27 2.58 -1.86
C PRO A 565 31.79 2.43 -2.03
N SER A 566 32.45 3.39 -2.69
CA SER A 566 33.92 3.37 -2.88
C SER A 566 34.71 3.82 -1.65
N VAL A 567 34.04 4.36 -0.62
CA VAL A 567 34.66 4.86 0.60
C VAL A 567 34.06 4.15 1.81
N THR A 568 34.89 3.47 2.59
CA THR A 568 34.51 3.01 3.93
C THR A 568 34.47 4.20 4.87
N ALA A 569 33.30 4.53 5.40
CA ALA A 569 33.07 5.69 6.25
C ALA A 569 32.18 5.33 7.46
N ALA A 570 32.22 6.18 8.48
CA ALA A 570 31.13 6.21 9.45
C ALA A 570 29.87 6.78 8.78
N ALA A 571 28.69 6.50 9.36
CA ALA A 571 27.46 7.18 8.97
C ALA A 571 27.63 8.70 9.03
N ASN A 572 27.07 9.41 8.06
CA ASN A 572 27.01 10.87 8.08
C ASN A 572 25.92 11.32 9.07
N PRO A 573 26.24 12.08 10.13
CA PRO A 573 25.23 12.56 11.08
C PRO A 573 24.16 13.47 10.44
N ASP A 574 24.52 14.18 9.37
CA ASP A 574 23.58 15.01 8.61
C ASP A 574 22.57 14.16 7.80
N CYS A 575 22.78 12.84 7.70
CA CYS A 575 21.93 11.86 7.04
C CYS A 575 21.32 10.82 8.00
N GLU A 576 21.35 11.06 9.31
CA GLU A 576 20.56 10.25 10.25
C GLU A 576 19.06 10.50 10.06
N GLY A 577 18.25 9.47 10.20
CA GLY A 577 16.80 9.50 10.03
C GLY A 577 16.08 9.72 11.35
N ALA A 578 15.17 8.79 11.69
CA ALA A 578 14.48 8.73 12.98
C ALA A 578 15.08 7.64 13.90
N PHE A 579 14.60 7.57 15.14
CA PHE A 579 14.96 6.50 16.09
C PHE A 579 14.18 5.21 15.82
N LEU A 580 12.88 5.35 15.56
CA LEU A 580 11.89 4.27 15.41
C LEU A 580 10.65 4.79 14.65
N LEU A 581 10.14 4.06 13.66
CA LEU A 581 9.02 4.52 12.83
C LEU A 581 7.65 4.26 13.48
N LEU A 582 7.47 3.10 14.11
CA LEU A 582 6.26 2.80 14.90
C LEU A 582 6.62 2.02 16.17
N HIS A 583 6.09 2.47 17.30
CA HIS A 583 6.13 1.78 18.59
C HIS A 583 4.72 1.45 19.05
N VAL A 584 4.31 0.18 19.03
CA VAL A 584 3.05 -0.28 19.63
C VAL A 584 3.36 -0.76 21.05
N THR A 585 2.91 -0.03 22.07
CA THR A 585 3.39 -0.23 23.45
C THR A 585 2.63 -1.34 24.20
N ALA A 586 3.15 -1.73 25.36
CA ALA A 586 2.70 -2.88 26.19
C ALA A 586 1.19 -3.08 26.32
N GLN A 587 0.43 -2.00 26.54
CA GLN A 587 -1.01 -2.03 26.80
C GLN A 587 -1.86 -1.66 25.58
N ALA A 588 -1.25 -1.46 24.41
CA ALA A 588 -1.90 -0.93 23.22
C ALA A 588 -2.36 -2.03 22.25
N THR A 589 -3.35 -1.74 21.42
CA THR A 589 -3.85 -2.65 20.38
C THR A 589 -4.03 -1.87 19.09
N ILE A 590 -3.80 -2.50 17.92
CA ILE A 590 -3.81 -1.77 16.65
C ILE A 590 -4.20 -2.64 15.45
N TYR A 591 -5.02 -2.07 14.57
CA TYR A 591 -5.27 -2.55 13.22
C TYR A 591 -4.48 -1.70 12.22
N LEU A 592 -3.59 -2.33 11.44
CA LEU A 592 -2.80 -1.70 10.38
C LEU A 592 -3.22 -2.26 9.01
N GLU A 593 -3.37 -1.37 8.03
CA GLU A 593 -3.72 -1.72 6.64
C GLU A 593 -3.11 -0.73 5.63
N ASN A 594 -2.37 -1.27 4.66
CA ASN A 594 -1.57 -0.50 3.69
C ASN A 594 -0.66 0.55 4.35
N ASN A 595 0.05 0.17 5.43
CA ASN A 595 1.03 1.05 6.07
C ASN A 595 2.44 0.71 5.56
N TRP A 596 3.18 1.75 5.17
CA TRP A 596 4.55 1.61 4.66
C TRP A 596 5.49 2.42 5.55
N PHE A 597 6.53 1.78 6.06
CA PHE A 597 7.51 2.35 6.99
C PHE A 597 8.88 2.37 6.29
N TRP A 598 9.03 3.30 5.36
CA TRP A 598 10.15 3.37 4.41
C TRP A 598 11.21 4.38 4.86
N VAL A 599 12.46 3.95 4.77
CA VAL A 599 13.65 4.77 4.99
C VAL A 599 14.34 4.87 3.64
N SER A 600 14.48 6.06 3.10
CA SER A 600 14.70 6.19 1.66
C SER A 600 16.04 5.59 1.21
N ASP A 601 15.95 4.66 0.26
CA ASP A 601 17.10 4.07 -0.44
C ASP A 601 17.47 4.88 -1.69
N HIS A 602 16.54 5.70 -2.21
CA HIS A 602 16.73 6.58 -3.37
C HIS A 602 15.93 7.89 -3.29
N GLU A 603 16.21 8.77 -4.24
CA GLU A 603 15.70 10.13 -4.37
C GLU A 603 14.45 10.22 -5.27
N LEU A 604 13.41 10.92 -4.78
CA LEU A 604 12.08 11.01 -5.39
C LEU A 604 11.73 12.36 -6.05
N ASP A 605 12.49 13.44 -5.83
CA ASP A 605 12.17 14.78 -6.36
C ASP A 605 13.33 15.47 -7.09
N LEU A 606 14.59 15.18 -6.76
CA LEU A 606 15.74 15.70 -7.51
C LEU A 606 16.01 14.87 -8.78
N SER A 607 16.35 15.56 -9.87
CA SER A 607 16.43 15.01 -11.22
C SER A 607 17.55 14.00 -11.49
N ASP A 608 18.30 13.57 -10.46
CA ASP A 608 19.29 12.50 -10.58
C ASP A 608 18.76 11.14 -10.12
N HIS A 609 17.65 11.11 -9.37
CA HIS A 609 17.01 9.91 -8.81
C HIS A 609 18.02 8.93 -8.18
N ASN A 610 19.09 9.46 -7.60
CA ASN A 610 20.22 8.66 -7.13
C ASN A 610 19.86 7.91 -5.84
N GLN A 611 20.52 6.75 -5.65
CA GLN A 611 20.47 6.04 -4.38
C GLN A 611 21.18 6.81 -3.26
N VAL A 612 20.60 6.80 -2.06
CA VAL A 612 21.03 7.57 -0.88
C VAL A 612 21.31 6.69 0.33
N ASN A 613 22.13 7.22 1.25
CA ASN A 613 22.50 6.65 2.54
C ASN A 613 21.69 7.33 3.65
N ILE A 614 20.48 6.87 3.98
CA ILE A 614 19.70 7.39 5.13
C ILE A 614 19.79 6.43 6.31
N PHE A 615 20.30 6.90 7.45
CA PHE A 615 20.56 6.07 8.62
C PHE A 615 19.40 6.17 9.62
N ASN A 616 18.37 5.34 9.48
CA ASN A 616 17.28 5.22 10.45
C ASN A 616 17.49 4.05 11.42
N GLY A 617 17.17 4.23 12.70
CA GLY A 617 17.45 3.20 13.71
C GLY A 617 16.66 1.90 13.52
N ARG A 618 15.33 2.00 13.52
CA ARG A 618 14.39 0.88 13.67
C ARG A 618 13.12 1.15 12.85
N GLY A 619 12.53 0.11 12.27
CA GLY A 619 11.24 0.19 11.58
C GLY A 619 10.06 0.17 12.56
N VAL A 620 9.46 -0.99 12.73
CA VAL A 620 8.28 -1.25 13.58
C VAL A 620 8.66 -2.11 14.78
N LEU A 621 8.34 -1.63 15.99
CA LEU A 621 8.41 -2.39 17.24
C LEU A 621 6.99 -2.63 17.77
N VAL A 622 6.64 -3.89 18.00
CA VAL A 622 5.43 -4.28 18.73
C VAL A 622 5.82 -4.92 20.05
N ALA A 623 5.39 -4.27 21.14
CA ALA A 623 5.55 -4.74 22.51
C ALA A 623 4.22 -5.08 23.19
N SER A 624 3.11 -5.15 22.42
CA SER A 624 1.76 -5.37 22.97
C SER A 624 1.64 -6.72 23.68
N GLU A 625 1.67 -6.69 25.02
CA GLU A 625 1.73 -7.86 25.90
C GLU A 625 0.51 -8.79 25.74
N GLN A 626 -0.61 -8.27 25.24
CA GLN A 626 -1.90 -8.97 25.16
C GLN A 626 -2.55 -8.90 23.77
N GLY A 627 -2.15 -7.97 22.90
CA GLY A 627 -2.83 -7.73 21.63
C GLY A 627 -4.32 -7.39 21.78
N PRO A 628 -5.14 -7.55 20.72
CA PRO A 628 -4.75 -8.02 19.39
C PRO A 628 -3.94 -6.98 18.59
N VAL A 629 -3.14 -7.46 17.64
CA VAL A 629 -2.51 -6.65 16.59
C VAL A 629 -2.74 -7.30 15.24
N TRP A 630 -3.19 -6.53 14.26
CA TRP A 630 -3.30 -6.98 12.86
C TRP A 630 -2.45 -6.09 11.95
N MET A 631 -1.75 -6.70 10.99
CA MET A 631 -1.00 -6.01 9.95
C MET A 631 -1.35 -6.57 8.57
N TRP A 632 -2.16 -5.82 7.81
CA TRP A 632 -2.62 -6.21 6.47
C TRP A 632 -1.88 -5.46 5.38
N GLY A 633 -1.00 -6.16 4.65
CA GLY A 633 -0.19 -5.57 3.58
C GLY A 633 0.69 -4.43 4.06
N THR A 634 1.43 -4.65 5.14
CA THR A 634 2.37 -3.65 5.69
C THR A 634 3.79 -3.94 5.23
N SER A 635 4.56 -2.89 4.96
CA SER A 635 5.98 -3.00 4.61
C SER A 635 6.82 -2.11 5.53
N SER A 636 8.00 -2.58 5.92
CA SER A 636 8.97 -1.79 6.69
C SER A 636 10.37 -2.05 6.17
N GLU A 637 11.12 -1.01 5.82
CA GLU A 637 12.30 -1.17 4.97
C GLU A 637 13.47 -0.26 5.37
N HIS A 638 14.66 -0.72 5.01
CA HIS A 638 15.96 -0.04 5.08
C HIS A 638 16.34 0.55 6.46
N SER A 639 15.75 0.05 7.55
CA SER A 639 16.16 0.41 8.92
C SER A 639 17.41 -0.35 9.36
N VAL A 640 18.27 0.26 10.16
CA VAL A 640 19.62 -0.24 10.50
C VAL A 640 19.60 -1.50 11.35
N LEU A 641 18.82 -1.54 12.43
CA LEU A 641 18.83 -2.63 13.41
C LEU A 641 17.82 -3.75 13.07
N TYR A 642 16.58 -3.35 12.76
CA TYR A 642 15.51 -4.23 12.33
C TYR A 642 14.44 -3.45 11.57
N ASN A 643 13.75 -4.15 10.67
CA ASN A 643 12.55 -3.69 9.99
C ASN A 643 11.31 -4.00 10.83
N TYR A 644 11.05 -5.26 11.19
CA TYR A 644 10.04 -5.62 12.20
C TYR A 644 10.69 -6.27 13.43
N GLN A 645 10.25 -5.85 14.62
CA GLN A 645 10.50 -6.55 15.87
C GLN A 645 9.22 -6.73 16.68
N ILE A 646 9.00 -7.96 17.15
CA ILE A 646 7.94 -8.36 18.06
C ILE A 646 8.64 -8.78 19.36
N ALA A 647 8.38 -8.13 20.49
CA ALA A 647 9.13 -8.36 21.73
C ALA A 647 8.24 -8.30 22.97
N ASN A 648 8.24 -9.36 23.80
CA ASN A 648 7.35 -9.50 24.98
C ASN A 648 5.85 -9.38 24.63
N ALA A 649 5.46 -9.75 23.40
CA ALA A 649 4.14 -9.49 22.85
C ALA A 649 3.28 -10.77 22.69
N SER A 650 1.97 -10.61 22.48
CA SER A 650 1.06 -11.74 22.23
C SER A 650 -0.12 -11.40 21.33
N ASN A 651 -0.71 -12.42 20.71
CA ASN A 651 -1.90 -12.33 19.85
C ASN A 651 -1.68 -11.41 18.63
N ILE A 652 -0.67 -11.73 17.82
CA ILE A 652 -0.22 -10.92 16.68
C ILE A 652 -0.55 -11.64 15.36
N TYR A 653 -1.17 -10.92 14.42
CA TYR A 653 -1.41 -11.39 13.05
C TYR A 653 -0.78 -10.46 12.01
N MET A 654 -0.03 -11.03 11.06
CA MET A 654 0.65 -10.29 9.99
C MET A 654 0.37 -10.98 8.65
N GLY A 655 -0.06 -10.26 7.61
CA GLY A 655 -0.51 -10.90 6.36
C GLY A 655 -0.71 -9.96 5.15
N LEU A 656 0.13 -9.99 4.11
CA LEU A 656 1.55 -10.34 4.19
C LEU A 656 2.38 -9.16 4.68
N ILE A 657 3.60 -9.45 5.13
CA ILE A 657 4.62 -8.43 5.40
C ILE A 657 5.71 -8.47 4.35
N GLN A 658 6.34 -7.33 4.09
CA GLN A 658 7.51 -7.21 3.23
C GLN A 658 8.57 -6.31 3.88
N THR A 659 9.86 -6.63 3.64
CA THR A 659 11.00 -5.85 4.16
C THR A 659 12.22 -5.92 3.26
N GLU A 660 12.99 -4.84 3.20
CA GLU A 660 14.33 -4.81 2.61
C GLU A 660 15.41 -4.32 3.58
N THR A 661 16.58 -4.95 3.52
CA THR A 661 17.80 -4.52 4.24
C THR A 661 18.37 -3.23 3.61
N PRO A 662 18.87 -2.24 4.39
CA PRO A 662 19.44 -1.03 3.81
C PRO A 662 20.66 -1.31 2.93
N TYR A 663 20.64 -0.82 1.69
CA TYR A 663 21.59 -1.20 0.64
C TYR A 663 23.06 -0.83 0.96
N PHE A 664 23.27 0.16 1.83
CA PHE A 664 24.61 0.55 2.28
C PHE A 664 25.26 -0.50 3.18
N GLN A 665 24.51 -1.32 3.94
CA GLN A 665 25.10 -2.37 4.79
C GLN A 665 25.87 -3.36 3.90
N SER A 666 27.14 -3.69 4.19
CA SER A 666 27.85 -3.59 5.48
C SER A 666 28.73 -2.33 5.70
N ASN A 667 28.46 -1.21 5.02
CA ASN A 667 29.22 0.04 5.08
C ASN A 667 28.34 1.27 5.40
N PRO A 668 28.08 1.59 6.69
CA PRO A 668 28.45 0.85 7.90
C PRO A 668 27.63 -0.43 8.09
N ASP A 669 28.09 -1.31 8.99
CA ASP A 669 27.34 -2.49 9.43
C ASP A 669 26.27 -2.13 10.49
N ALA A 670 25.41 -3.07 10.86
CA ALA A 670 24.29 -2.85 11.78
C ALA A 670 24.68 -2.48 13.24
N THR A 671 25.98 -2.35 13.58
CA THR A 671 26.42 -1.89 14.91
C THR A 671 26.43 -0.36 15.09
N GLY A 672 26.04 0.42 14.08
CA GLY A 672 25.89 1.87 14.18
C GLY A 672 25.11 2.51 13.02
N PRO A 673 24.77 3.82 13.10
CA PRO A 673 25.16 4.77 14.15
C PRO A 673 24.32 4.71 15.43
N PHE A 674 23.22 3.94 15.44
CA PHE A 674 22.36 3.80 16.61
C PHE A 674 22.94 2.81 17.60
N LYS A 675 23.01 3.21 18.87
CA LYS A 675 23.41 2.32 19.96
C LYS A 675 22.25 1.40 20.34
N THR A 676 22.56 0.13 20.60
CA THR A 676 21.66 -0.84 21.22
C THR A 676 21.11 -0.28 22.53
N ASN A 677 19.78 -0.19 22.62
CA ASN A 677 19.05 0.33 23.77
C ASN A 677 18.09 -0.74 24.29
N ALA A 678 18.38 -1.29 25.47
CA ALA A 678 17.60 -2.36 26.09
C ALA A 678 16.13 -1.99 26.35
N ALA A 679 15.79 -0.69 26.45
CA ALA A 679 14.41 -0.24 26.61
C ALA A 679 13.52 -0.49 25.37
N PHE A 680 14.13 -0.78 24.21
CA PHE A 680 13.46 -1.12 22.95
C PHE A 680 13.76 -2.57 22.51
N SER A 681 14.28 -3.39 23.44
CA SER A 681 14.66 -4.80 23.22
C SER A 681 15.60 -5.03 22.04
N ASP A 682 16.47 -4.05 21.72
CA ASP A 682 17.29 -4.04 20.51
C ASP A 682 18.20 -5.29 20.35
N PRO A 683 18.50 -5.71 19.10
CA PRO A 683 19.48 -6.75 18.81
C PRO A 683 20.92 -6.30 19.16
N ASP A 684 21.73 -7.26 19.64
CA ASP A 684 23.16 -7.05 19.90
C ASP A 684 24.04 -7.77 18.86
N PHE A 685 24.33 -7.04 17.78
CA PHE A 685 25.24 -7.48 16.72
C PHE A 685 26.73 -7.51 17.13
N SER A 686 27.11 -7.19 18.37
CA SER A 686 28.50 -7.32 18.83
C SER A 686 28.98 -8.78 18.92
N THR A 687 28.03 -9.72 18.97
CA THR A 687 28.28 -11.17 18.92
C THR A 687 28.60 -11.69 17.51
N CYS A 688 28.21 -10.97 16.46
CA CYS A 688 28.50 -11.32 15.06
C CYS A 688 29.97 -11.07 14.70
N THR A 689 30.62 -12.08 14.10
CA THR A 689 32.02 -12.01 13.68
C THR A 689 32.23 -11.71 12.19
N THR A 690 31.17 -11.81 11.38
CA THR A 690 31.15 -11.56 9.93
C THR A 690 30.39 -10.27 9.61
N ALA A 691 30.68 -9.66 8.45
CA ALA A 691 29.90 -8.53 7.94
C ALA A 691 28.46 -8.97 7.59
N SER A 692 28.31 -10.16 7.00
CA SER A 692 27.03 -10.78 6.63
C SER A 692 26.07 -11.03 7.81
N CYS A 693 26.59 -11.29 9.01
CA CYS A 693 25.79 -11.46 10.24
C CYS A 693 25.33 -10.10 10.79
N LYS A 694 26.11 -9.03 10.63
CA LYS A 694 25.80 -7.68 11.11
C LYS A 694 24.92 -6.89 10.14
N LYS A 695 23.78 -7.47 9.77
CA LYS A 695 22.77 -6.84 8.91
C LYS A 695 21.41 -6.82 9.58
N SER A 696 20.60 -5.86 9.17
CA SER A 696 19.26 -5.64 9.72
C SER A 696 18.41 -6.90 9.68
N TRP A 697 17.67 -7.16 10.76
CA TRP A 697 16.67 -8.23 10.78
C TRP A 697 15.43 -7.81 9.99
N GLY A 698 15.00 -8.65 9.04
CA GLY A 698 13.69 -8.48 8.39
C GLY A 698 12.57 -8.62 9.43
N LEU A 699 12.61 -9.72 10.20
CA LEU A 699 11.71 -9.95 11.33
C LEU A 699 12.48 -10.58 12.51
N ARG A 700 12.37 -9.98 13.69
CA ARG A 700 12.87 -10.55 14.96
C ARG A 700 11.73 -10.72 15.95
N ILE A 701 11.56 -11.92 16.49
CA ILE A 701 10.52 -12.26 17.48
C ILE A 701 11.22 -12.72 18.77
N VAL A 702 10.95 -12.04 19.89
CA VAL A 702 11.68 -12.18 21.16
C VAL A 702 10.70 -12.35 22.32
N ASP A 703 10.86 -13.39 23.12
CA ASP A 703 10.06 -13.67 24.32
C ASP A 703 8.53 -13.48 24.11
N SER A 704 8.02 -13.89 22.93
CA SER A 704 6.64 -13.58 22.47
C SER A 704 5.86 -14.83 22.06
N ASP A 705 4.55 -14.80 22.30
CA ASP A 705 3.63 -15.92 22.08
C ASP A 705 2.53 -15.61 21.05
N ASP A 706 1.90 -16.65 20.50
CA ASP A 706 0.75 -16.53 19.57
C ASP A 706 0.98 -15.52 18.42
N VAL A 707 2.15 -15.61 17.78
CA VAL A 707 2.53 -14.81 16.60
C VAL A 707 2.27 -15.59 15.31
N PHE A 708 1.42 -15.04 14.44
CA PHE A 708 0.96 -15.65 13.19
C PHE A 708 1.35 -14.78 11.99
N VAL A 709 2.24 -15.28 11.14
CA VAL A 709 2.65 -14.61 9.89
C VAL A 709 2.10 -15.40 8.71
N PHE A 710 1.27 -14.77 7.89
CA PHE A 710 0.57 -15.35 6.75
C PHE A 710 1.01 -14.64 5.45
N GLY A 711 2.17 -15.08 4.96
CA GLY A 711 2.92 -14.48 3.86
C GLY A 711 3.97 -13.52 4.39
N ALA A 712 5.22 -13.72 3.97
CA ALA A 712 6.31 -12.78 4.24
C ALA A 712 7.27 -12.71 3.04
N GLY A 713 7.77 -11.51 2.74
CA GLY A 713 8.77 -11.25 1.72
C GLY A 713 9.95 -10.48 2.31
N LEU A 714 11.01 -11.17 2.74
CA LEU A 714 12.12 -10.56 3.48
C LEU A 714 13.41 -10.62 2.65
N TYR A 715 13.88 -9.48 2.12
CA TYR A 715 14.86 -9.45 1.04
C TYR A 715 16.18 -8.75 1.41
N SER A 716 17.29 -9.31 0.91
CA SER A 716 18.64 -8.72 1.00
C SER A 716 19.23 -8.62 -0.40
N PHE A 717 19.24 -7.42 -0.99
CA PHE A 717 19.63 -7.25 -2.40
C PHE A 717 21.09 -6.85 -2.64
N PHE A 718 21.81 -6.46 -1.59
CA PHE A 718 23.11 -5.80 -1.71
C PHE A 718 24.07 -6.12 -0.55
N ASP A 719 25.36 -5.96 -0.80
CA ASP A 719 26.37 -5.64 0.21
C ASP A 719 27.15 -4.38 -0.20
N ASN A 720 26.96 -3.26 0.52
CA ASN A 720 27.54 -1.95 0.16
C ASN A 720 27.27 -1.58 -1.32
N TYR A 721 26.00 -1.63 -1.73
CA TYR A 721 25.51 -1.45 -3.11
C TYR A 721 26.08 -2.40 -4.19
N ASP A 722 26.89 -3.41 -3.85
CA ASP A 722 27.28 -4.49 -4.77
C ASP A 722 26.26 -5.64 -4.74
N GLN A 723 25.95 -6.24 -5.90
CA GLN A 723 24.94 -7.31 -6.04
C GLN A 723 25.53 -8.69 -6.36
N THR A 724 26.86 -8.84 -6.36
CA THR A 724 27.55 -10.12 -6.62
C THR A 724 27.08 -11.22 -5.65
N CYS A 725 26.71 -10.84 -4.43
CA CYS A 725 26.15 -11.72 -3.40
C CYS A 725 24.82 -12.39 -3.78
N LEU A 726 24.08 -11.87 -4.77
CA LEU A 726 22.86 -12.51 -5.29
C LEU A 726 23.18 -13.81 -6.03
N ALA A 727 24.34 -13.92 -6.68
CA ALA A 727 24.75 -15.12 -7.42
C ALA A 727 25.06 -16.32 -6.51
N THR A 728 25.25 -16.08 -5.21
CA THR A 728 25.47 -17.09 -4.17
C THR A 728 24.38 -17.07 -3.10
N GLU A 729 23.32 -16.28 -3.28
CA GLU A 729 22.18 -16.12 -2.36
C GLU A 729 22.61 -15.80 -0.92
N SER A 730 23.64 -14.95 -0.78
CA SER A 730 24.37 -14.70 0.47
C SER A 730 24.71 -13.23 0.68
N CYS A 731 23.76 -12.32 0.44
CA CYS A 731 23.90 -10.89 0.74
C CYS A 731 23.81 -10.59 2.24
N GLN A 732 23.12 -11.44 3.01
CA GLN A 732 23.27 -11.53 4.46
C GLN A 732 23.28 -12.98 4.96
N GLU A 733 23.62 -13.16 6.24
CA GLU A 733 23.76 -14.48 6.85
C GLU A 733 22.44 -14.98 7.44
N ASN A 734 21.63 -14.08 8.01
CA ASN A 734 20.40 -14.38 8.74
C ASN A 734 19.33 -13.32 8.42
N MET A 735 18.07 -13.71 8.23
CA MET A 735 16.96 -12.79 7.88
C MET A 735 15.86 -12.71 8.93
N LEU A 736 15.46 -13.85 9.49
CA LEU A 736 14.46 -13.94 10.56
C LEU A 736 15.08 -14.56 11.82
N SER A 737 14.83 -13.96 12.99
CA SER A 737 15.23 -14.49 14.31
C SER A 737 14.02 -14.83 15.17
N LEU A 738 14.04 -16.02 15.77
CA LEU A 738 13.13 -16.49 16.81
C LEU A 738 13.94 -16.70 18.10
N GLU A 739 13.62 -15.93 19.13
CA GLU A 739 14.29 -15.95 20.44
C GLU A 739 13.25 -16.24 21.51
N ASN A 740 13.33 -17.43 22.13
CA ASN A 740 12.39 -17.95 23.16
C ASN A 740 10.88 -17.82 22.81
N SER A 741 10.49 -17.83 21.54
CA SER A 741 9.15 -17.40 21.09
C SER A 741 8.32 -18.50 20.42
N ASN A 742 6.99 -18.46 20.59
CA ASN A 742 6.03 -19.34 19.90
C ASN A 742 5.48 -18.64 18.64
N ALA A 743 5.82 -19.15 17.46
CA ALA A 743 5.49 -18.52 16.18
C ALA A 743 5.12 -19.53 15.07
N GLN A 744 4.15 -19.15 14.23
CA GLN A 744 3.75 -19.91 13.04
C GLN A 744 3.87 -19.03 11.79
N LEU A 745 4.78 -19.40 10.88
CA LEU A 745 5.18 -18.63 9.71
C LEU A 745 4.75 -19.38 8.44
N PHE A 746 3.67 -18.95 7.81
CA PHE A 746 3.12 -19.52 6.58
C PHE A 746 3.61 -18.72 5.37
N GLY A 747 4.05 -19.39 4.30
CA GLY A 747 4.48 -18.71 3.06
C GLY A 747 5.60 -17.68 3.26
N LEU A 748 6.65 -18.07 4.00
CA LEU A 748 7.83 -17.23 4.23
C LEU A 748 8.77 -17.32 3.01
N SER A 749 8.80 -16.27 2.20
CA SER A 749 9.79 -16.08 1.15
C SER A 749 10.91 -15.15 1.62
N THR A 750 12.17 -15.54 1.41
CA THR A 750 13.34 -14.69 1.67
C THR A 750 14.26 -14.61 0.45
N LYS A 751 14.99 -13.51 0.29
CA LYS A 751 15.96 -13.37 -0.82
C LYS A 751 17.39 -13.18 -0.30
N ALA A 752 18.29 -14.04 -0.78
CA ALA A 752 19.74 -13.98 -0.58
C ALA A 752 20.19 -13.80 0.89
N SER A 753 19.54 -14.52 1.79
CA SER A 753 20.00 -14.71 3.17
C SER A 753 20.29 -16.18 3.40
N THR A 754 21.52 -16.52 3.79
CA THR A 754 21.95 -17.93 3.90
C THR A 754 21.04 -18.75 4.83
N ASN A 755 20.71 -18.20 6.01
CA ASN A 755 19.65 -18.70 6.87
C ASN A 755 18.38 -17.87 6.65
N MET A 756 17.28 -18.53 6.28
CA MET A 756 15.95 -17.94 6.20
C MET A 756 15.41 -17.68 7.61
N VAL A 757 15.54 -18.68 8.50
CA VAL A 757 15.09 -18.67 9.89
C VAL A 757 16.24 -19.06 10.81
N THR A 758 16.37 -18.33 11.91
CA THR A 758 17.33 -18.54 13.00
C THR A 758 16.55 -18.78 14.29
N ILE A 759 16.87 -19.81 15.07
CA ILE A 759 16.34 -20.02 16.42
C ILE A 759 17.48 -19.84 17.42
N ASN A 760 17.31 -18.95 18.40
CA ASN A 760 18.24 -18.73 19.52
C ASN A 760 19.71 -18.62 19.06
N GLY A 761 19.95 -17.81 18.01
CA GLY A 761 21.28 -17.58 17.43
C GLY A 761 21.84 -18.69 16.52
N LYS A 762 21.02 -19.66 16.08
CA LYS A 762 21.44 -20.75 15.17
C LYS A 762 20.50 -20.87 13.96
N GLY A 763 21.06 -20.96 12.76
CA GLY A 763 20.30 -21.22 11.54
C GLY A 763 19.49 -22.52 11.63
N ALA A 764 18.19 -22.45 11.33
CA ALA A 764 17.22 -23.54 11.45
C ALA A 764 16.63 -23.96 10.09
N ALA A 765 16.57 -23.04 9.12
CA ALA A 765 16.21 -23.33 7.73
C ALA A 765 17.04 -22.45 6.77
N GLN A 766 17.59 -23.05 5.71
CA GLN A 766 18.53 -22.40 4.79
C GLN A 766 17.90 -22.10 3.42
N ASP A 767 18.38 -21.06 2.74
CA ASP A 767 17.92 -20.68 1.40
C ASP A 767 18.14 -21.82 0.38
N SER A 768 19.29 -22.51 0.48
CA SER A 768 19.67 -23.67 -0.34
C SER A 768 18.64 -24.80 -0.36
N ASP A 769 17.97 -25.02 0.75
CA ASP A 769 17.08 -26.17 0.96
C ASP A 769 15.65 -25.86 0.50
N ASN A 770 15.38 -24.60 0.15
CA ASN A 770 14.05 -24.06 -0.09
C ASN A 770 13.98 -23.18 -1.35
N ARG A 771 14.92 -23.31 -2.29
CA ARG A 771 14.98 -22.50 -3.53
C ARG A 771 13.66 -22.52 -4.29
N SER A 772 13.17 -21.32 -4.62
CA SER A 772 11.98 -21.06 -5.43
C SER A 772 12.37 -20.41 -6.77
N ASN A 773 11.44 -19.74 -7.43
CA ASN A 773 11.66 -19.07 -8.72
C ASN A 773 12.71 -17.95 -8.72
N PHE A 774 12.96 -17.32 -7.58
CA PHE A 774 13.92 -16.22 -7.39
C PHE A 774 14.34 -16.08 -5.93
N CYS A 775 13.36 -16.04 -5.01
CA CYS A 775 13.54 -16.21 -3.58
C CYS A 775 13.82 -17.69 -3.22
N ALA A 776 14.08 -17.96 -1.94
CA ALA A 776 13.74 -19.23 -1.31
C ALA A 776 12.41 -19.10 -0.55
N THR A 777 11.63 -20.18 -0.43
CA THR A 777 10.26 -20.15 0.12
C THR A 777 9.96 -21.35 1.02
N ILE A 778 9.47 -21.08 2.23
CA ILE A 778 8.97 -22.07 3.19
C ILE A 778 7.44 -22.00 3.26
N ALA A 779 6.76 -23.13 3.11
CA ALA A 779 5.30 -23.20 3.17
C ALA A 779 4.76 -23.06 4.61
N LEU A 780 5.43 -23.69 5.58
CA LEU A 780 5.18 -23.51 7.00
C LEU A 780 6.47 -23.71 7.82
N PHE A 781 6.80 -22.75 8.68
CA PHE A 781 7.70 -22.94 9.81
C PHE A 781 6.88 -22.82 11.11
N SER A 782 6.99 -23.82 11.99
CA SER A 782 6.35 -23.77 13.31
C SER A 782 7.39 -23.95 14.40
N GLU A 783 7.57 -22.93 15.25
CA GLU A 783 8.29 -23.06 16.52
C GLU A 783 7.28 -23.11 17.67
N THR A 784 7.41 -24.14 18.51
CA THR A 784 6.62 -24.30 19.73
C THR A 784 7.57 -24.58 20.89
N GLY A 785 7.95 -23.54 21.63
CA GLY A 785 8.87 -23.63 22.75
C GLY A 785 8.25 -24.27 23.99
N GLU A 786 9.05 -25.03 24.74
CA GLU A 786 8.70 -25.40 26.12
C GLU A 786 8.83 -24.15 27.00
N ALA A 787 7.74 -23.40 27.18
CA ALA A 787 7.72 -22.24 28.03
C ALA A 787 7.90 -22.64 29.51
N GLU A 788 9.11 -22.50 30.06
CA GLU A 788 9.36 -22.46 31.51
C GLU A 788 8.74 -21.18 32.09
N HIS A 789 7.41 -21.18 32.23
CA HIS A 789 6.62 -20.03 32.65
C HIS A 789 6.76 -19.80 34.16
N ALA A 790 7.93 -19.27 34.56
CA ALA A 790 8.20 -18.79 35.90
C ALA A 790 7.32 -17.55 36.16
N PRO A 791 6.33 -17.61 37.09
CA PRO A 791 5.40 -16.51 37.29
C PRO A 791 6.13 -15.27 37.84
N PRO A 792 5.69 -14.04 37.47
CA PRO A 792 6.40 -12.81 37.83
C PRO A 792 6.55 -12.64 39.34
N SER A 793 7.79 -12.44 39.78
CA SER A 793 8.19 -12.43 41.19
C SER A 793 7.80 -11.13 41.90
N ASN A 794 6.55 -11.07 42.35
CA ASN A 794 5.95 -9.91 43.01
C ASN A 794 6.74 -9.48 44.29
N PRO A 795 7.36 -8.29 44.33
CA PRO A 795 8.32 -7.94 45.37
C PRO A 795 7.69 -7.23 46.58
N SER A 796 7.18 -7.97 47.57
CA SER A 796 6.83 -7.34 48.87
C SER A 796 6.87 -8.22 50.12
N SER A 797 7.45 -7.64 51.17
CA SER A 797 7.23 -7.87 52.61
C SER A 797 7.72 -9.17 53.27
N SER A 798 8.39 -8.99 54.41
CA SER A 798 8.83 -10.03 55.33
C SER A 798 7.84 -10.21 56.49
N SER A 799 7.53 -11.45 56.84
CA SER A 799 7.02 -11.82 58.17
C SER A 799 7.33 -13.28 58.48
N SER A 800 7.22 -13.68 59.76
CA SER A 800 7.89 -14.86 60.30
C SER A 800 6.95 -15.98 60.77
N SER A 801 7.31 -17.22 60.42
CA SER A 801 7.12 -18.48 61.17
C SER A 801 5.71 -18.90 61.64
N VAL A 802 5.34 -20.15 61.32
CA VAL A 802 5.15 -21.26 62.29
C VAL A 802 4.96 -22.58 61.54
N SER A 803 5.27 -23.72 62.17
CA SER A 803 5.40 -25.04 61.54
C SER A 803 4.40 -26.09 62.06
N THR A 804 3.74 -26.84 61.17
CA THR A 804 3.25 -28.23 61.37
C THR A 804 2.94 -28.86 60.00
N HIS A 805 3.60 -29.93 59.54
CA HIS A 805 3.52 -31.37 59.93
C HIS A 805 2.40 -32.19 59.23
N SER A 806 2.80 -33.12 58.33
CA SER A 806 2.13 -34.41 57.98
C SER A 806 0.69 -34.38 57.39
N THR A 807 0.22 -35.31 56.53
CA THR A 807 0.76 -36.60 56.04
C THR A 807 0.20 -36.97 54.65
N SER A 808 0.74 -38.02 54.04
CA SER A 808 0.32 -38.68 52.79
C SER A 808 -1.06 -39.39 52.83
N SER A 809 -1.71 -39.51 51.66
CA SER A 809 -2.28 -40.80 51.18
C SER A 809 -2.57 -40.77 49.65
N THR A 810 -2.85 -41.95 49.07
CA THR A 810 -2.93 -42.22 47.61
C THR A 810 -4.26 -42.89 47.21
N SER A 811 -4.39 -43.19 45.91
CA SER A 811 -5.43 -43.98 45.17
C SER A 811 -6.80 -43.31 44.92
N ALA A 812 -7.51 -43.43 43.78
CA ALA A 812 -7.41 -44.15 42.48
C ALA A 812 -8.33 -45.39 42.24
N SER A 813 -9.35 -45.22 41.38
CA SER A 813 -10.10 -46.20 40.54
C SER A 813 -11.07 -45.40 39.64
N ALA A 814 -11.27 -45.61 38.32
CA ALA A 814 -11.92 -46.75 37.62
C ALA A 814 -13.39 -46.98 38.04
N SER A 815 -14.39 -47.34 37.20
CA SER A 815 -14.57 -47.52 35.73
C SER A 815 -16.03 -47.97 35.45
N ALA A 816 -16.71 -47.88 34.28
CA ALA A 816 -16.59 -47.16 33.00
C ALA A 816 -17.85 -47.48 32.10
N ALA A 817 -17.80 -47.19 30.77
CA ALA A 817 -18.59 -47.78 29.65
C ALA A 817 -19.95 -47.19 29.15
N THR A 818 -19.94 -46.79 27.87
CA THR A 818 -20.91 -47.05 26.75
C THR A 818 -22.36 -46.52 26.68
N ASP A 819 -22.59 -45.74 25.59
CA ASP A 819 -23.70 -45.75 24.60
C ASP A 819 -25.12 -45.17 24.84
N SER A 820 -25.43 -44.12 24.06
CA SER A 820 -26.44 -44.03 22.97
C SER A 820 -27.88 -44.57 23.18
N PRO A 821 -28.93 -43.81 22.77
CA PRO A 821 -29.31 -43.78 21.34
C PRO A 821 -29.91 -42.45 20.78
N THR A 822 -30.14 -42.45 19.46
CA THR A 822 -30.67 -41.36 18.60
C THR A 822 -32.19 -41.18 18.59
N SER A 823 -32.67 -39.99 18.22
CA SER A 823 -34.02 -39.76 17.65
C SER A 823 -34.02 -38.65 16.57
N THR A 824 -35.09 -38.54 15.77
CA THR A 824 -35.11 -37.83 14.47
C THR A 824 -36.30 -36.86 14.29
N SER A 825 -36.16 -35.96 13.30
CA SER A 825 -37.20 -35.13 12.64
C SER A 825 -37.90 -34.05 13.50
N THR A 826 -38.54 -32.98 12.97
CA THR A 826 -38.95 -32.65 11.58
C THR A 826 -38.97 -31.12 11.33
N SER A 827 -39.14 -30.69 10.08
CA SER A 827 -39.17 -29.31 9.59
C SER A 827 -40.48 -28.52 9.84
N VAL A 828 -40.39 -27.19 9.97
CA VAL A 828 -41.45 -26.20 9.66
C VAL A 828 -40.81 -24.99 8.93
N ALA A 829 -41.57 -24.27 8.10
CA ALA A 829 -41.08 -23.27 7.15
C ALA A 829 -41.20 -21.80 7.61
N SER A 830 -40.56 -20.90 6.88
CA SER A 830 -40.61 -19.43 7.01
C SER A 830 -42.00 -18.83 6.71
N PRO A 831 -42.23 -17.59 7.14
CA PRO A 831 -42.67 -16.54 6.20
C PRO A 831 -41.73 -15.31 6.24
N ALA A 832 -42.00 -14.32 5.40
CA ALA A 832 -41.11 -13.18 5.14
C ALA A 832 -41.77 -11.80 5.32
N ALA A 833 -40.91 -10.77 5.38
CA ALA A 833 -41.15 -9.35 5.11
C ALA A 833 -42.11 -8.52 6.00
N ALA A 834 -41.56 -7.46 6.59
CA ALA A 834 -42.16 -6.11 6.58
C ALA A 834 -41.09 -5.05 6.92
N SER A 835 -41.27 -3.82 6.46
CA SER A 835 -40.46 -2.64 6.79
C SER A 835 -41.27 -1.60 7.57
N SER A 836 -40.60 -0.68 8.26
CA SER A 836 -41.11 0.68 8.57
C SER A 836 -40.05 1.51 9.31
N SER A 837 -40.27 2.81 9.45
CA SER A 837 -39.28 3.81 9.83
C SER A 837 -39.79 4.81 10.88
N ALA A 838 -38.82 5.50 11.50
CA ALA A 838 -38.93 6.82 12.12
C ALA A 838 -39.95 7.07 13.26
N VAL A 839 -39.43 7.55 14.40
CA VAL A 839 -40.13 8.48 15.30
C VAL A 839 -39.18 9.62 15.64
N ALA A 840 -39.66 10.86 15.58
CA ALA A 840 -38.95 12.04 16.05
C ALA A 840 -39.68 12.66 17.25
N SER A 841 -38.98 13.44 18.07
CA SER A 841 -39.60 14.36 19.02
C SER A 841 -38.67 15.53 19.32
N ALA A 842 -39.21 16.74 19.23
CA ALA A 842 -38.53 17.97 19.58
C ALA A 842 -39.20 18.58 20.80
N VAL A 843 -38.42 19.22 21.68
CA VAL A 843 -38.90 20.11 22.74
C VAL A 843 -38.03 21.36 22.72
N ALA A 844 -38.66 22.53 22.69
CA ALA A 844 -37.98 23.82 22.69
C ALA A 844 -38.06 24.50 24.06
N ALA A 845 -36.97 25.12 24.50
CA ALA A 845 -36.98 26.04 25.64
C ALA A 845 -35.82 27.05 25.54
N ALA A 846 -36.12 28.33 25.70
CA ALA A 846 -35.17 29.43 25.90
C ALA A 846 -35.93 30.69 26.39
N PRO A 847 -35.27 31.69 27.00
CA PRO A 847 -34.03 31.67 27.79
C PRO A 847 -34.35 31.93 29.29
N PRO A 848 -33.38 32.38 30.12
CA PRO A 848 -33.35 33.82 30.37
C PRO A 848 -31.94 34.44 30.48
N SER A 849 -31.88 35.77 30.45
CA SER A 849 -30.67 36.57 30.62
C SER A 849 -30.42 36.99 32.08
N SER A 850 -29.16 37.29 32.43
CA SER A 850 -28.80 38.25 33.48
C SER A 850 -27.35 38.73 33.30
N SER A 851 -26.95 39.83 33.96
CA SER A 851 -25.71 40.55 33.67
C SER A 851 -25.03 41.17 34.90
N ALA A 852 -23.71 40.96 35.03
CA ALA A 852 -22.75 41.78 35.78
C ALA A 852 -21.32 41.44 35.27
N ALA A 853 -20.34 42.31 34.97
CA ALA A 853 -20.07 43.75 35.19
C ALA A 853 -18.98 44.05 36.24
N SER A 854 -17.80 44.50 35.75
CA SER A 854 -16.62 44.99 36.49
C SER A 854 -15.88 43.95 37.37
N SER A 855 -14.55 43.95 37.47
CA SER A 855 -13.62 45.10 37.54
C SER A 855 -12.30 44.93 36.79
N ALA A 856 -11.61 46.05 36.53
CA ALA A 856 -10.21 46.13 36.07
C ALA A 856 -9.30 46.59 37.22
N PRO A 857 -7.95 46.46 37.10
CA PRO A 857 -7.20 47.67 36.73
C PRO A 857 -5.95 47.48 35.84
N GLN A 858 -5.76 48.47 34.95
CA GLN A 858 -4.50 49.09 34.49
C GLN A 858 -3.36 48.27 33.82
N GLN A 859 -2.96 48.74 32.63
CA GLN A 859 -1.73 48.38 31.92
C GLN A 859 -0.52 49.24 32.34
N PRO A 860 0.72 48.75 32.16
CA PRO A 860 1.89 49.54 31.77
C PRO A 860 1.98 49.69 30.23
N PRO A 861 2.68 50.72 29.70
CA PRO A 861 2.69 51.03 28.26
C PRO A 861 3.61 50.13 27.41
N PRO A 862 3.37 50.02 26.09
CA PRO A 862 4.20 49.24 25.16
C PRO A 862 5.53 49.93 24.83
N ALA A 863 6.59 49.13 24.63
CA ALA A 863 7.86 49.60 24.09
C ALA A 863 7.84 49.66 22.55
N ALA A 864 8.52 50.65 21.96
CA ALA A 864 8.57 50.86 20.51
C ALA A 864 9.70 50.04 19.83
N PRO A 865 9.53 49.61 18.57
CA PRO A 865 10.53 48.84 17.84
C PRO A 865 11.70 49.71 17.32
N PRO A 866 12.91 49.13 17.16
CA PRO A 866 14.04 49.82 16.54
C PRO A 866 13.90 49.94 15.01
N ALA A 867 14.37 51.05 14.45
CA ALA A 867 14.42 51.32 13.01
C ALA A 867 15.82 51.00 12.41
N PRO A 868 15.94 50.74 11.09
CA PRO A 868 17.16 50.20 10.49
C PRO A 868 18.20 51.28 10.06
N PRO A 869 19.50 50.92 9.98
CA PRO A 869 20.51 51.69 9.26
C PRO A 869 20.45 51.41 7.75
N ALA A 870 20.92 52.35 6.91
CA ALA A 870 20.74 52.29 5.45
C ALA A 870 22.05 52.42 4.64
N ALA A 871 22.09 51.62 3.56
CA ALA A 871 22.69 51.85 2.24
C ALA A 871 24.11 52.45 2.06
N SER A 872 24.93 51.76 1.25
CA SER A 872 25.89 52.41 0.33
C SER A 872 26.17 51.56 -0.92
N SER A 873 26.11 52.18 -2.09
CA SER A 873 26.44 51.68 -3.45
C SER A 873 27.00 52.87 -4.27
N PRO A 874 27.32 52.82 -5.59
CA PRO A 874 27.46 51.69 -6.53
C PRO A 874 28.73 51.78 -7.45
N ALA A 875 29.01 50.73 -8.25
CA ALA A 875 29.63 50.75 -9.60
C ALA A 875 29.73 49.29 -10.13
N SER A 876 29.20 48.80 -11.26
CA SER A 876 29.03 49.28 -12.66
C SER A 876 30.19 48.95 -13.61
N THR A 877 30.07 47.87 -14.42
CA THR A 877 30.26 47.84 -15.90
C THR A 877 30.08 46.43 -16.47
N ALA A 878 29.93 46.29 -17.79
CA ALA A 878 29.69 45.03 -18.52
C ALA A 878 30.53 44.99 -19.84
N PRO A 879 30.29 44.12 -20.86
CA PRO A 879 31.22 43.01 -21.14
C PRO A 879 31.81 42.98 -22.58
N SER A 880 32.78 42.09 -22.82
CA SER A 880 33.29 41.75 -24.17
C SER A 880 33.96 40.37 -24.24
N ALA A 881 33.82 39.65 -25.37
CA ALA A 881 34.39 38.32 -25.65
C ALA A 881 35.77 38.39 -26.35
N PRO A 882 36.43 37.23 -26.70
CA PRO A 882 36.34 36.78 -28.10
C PRO A 882 36.53 35.26 -28.45
N THR A 883 35.75 34.79 -29.45
CA THR A 883 36.10 33.94 -30.62
C THR A 883 36.70 32.49 -30.57
N SER A 884 35.95 31.56 -31.19
CA SER A 884 36.37 30.56 -32.25
C SER A 884 37.25 29.35 -31.85
N SER A 885 37.26 28.16 -32.50
CA SER A 885 36.54 27.51 -33.64
C SER A 885 36.63 25.96 -33.46
N ALA A 886 36.06 25.01 -34.23
CA ALA A 886 35.51 24.98 -35.60
C ALA A 886 34.48 23.83 -35.81
N ALA A 887 34.01 23.64 -37.06
CA ALA A 887 33.06 22.61 -37.56
C ALA A 887 33.44 22.26 -39.03
N PRO A 888 32.68 21.49 -39.86
CA PRO A 888 31.44 20.71 -39.66
C PRO A 888 31.73 19.18 -39.76
N PRO A 889 31.26 18.29 -40.68
CA PRO A 889 30.56 18.43 -41.99
C PRO A 889 29.08 17.89 -42.01
N ALA A 890 28.46 17.89 -43.20
CA ALA A 890 27.21 17.19 -43.58
C ALA A 890 27.24 16.90 -45.10
N LEU A 891 26.26 16.36 -45.86
CA LEU A 891 24.84 15.97 -45.69
C LEU A 891 24.53 14.91 -46.80
N PRO A 892 23.52 14.00 -46.70
CA PRO A 892 22.30 14.23 -47.50
C PRO A 892 20.98 13.63 -46.93
N PRO A 893 19.80 14.06 -47.44
CA PRO A 893 18.50 13.49 -47.11
C PRO A 893 18.06 12.35 -48.07
N ALA A 894 17.08 11.54 -47.65
CA ALA A 894 16.40 10.53 -48.49
C ALA A 894 14.86 10.64 -48.33
N SER A 895 14.11 10.16 -49.33
CA SER A 895 12.70 10.51 -49.56
C SER A 895 11.67 9.44 -49.18
N SER A 896 10.42 9.89 -49.01
CA SER A 896 9.23 9.10 -48.69
C SER A 896 8.84 8.01 -49.71
N THR A 897 8.45 6.83 -49.22
CA THR A 897 7.48 5.91 -49.87
C THR A 897 6.72 5.11 -48.82
N SER A 898 5.38 5.07 -48.89
CA SER A 898 4.57 4.09 -48.17
C SER A 898 4.45 2.78 -48.96
N PRO A 899 4.37 1.63 -48.28
CA PRO A 899 3.22 0.73 -48.42
C PRO A 899 2.60 0.44 -47.04
N ALA A 900 1.28 0.48 -46.83
CA ALA A 900 0.18 -0.29 -47.45
C ALA A 900 -0.06 -1.66 -46.76
N VAL A 901 -1.33 -1.96 -46.50
CA VAL A 901 -1.82 -3.09 -45.69
C VAL A 901 -1.49 -4.44 -46.34
N ALA A 902 -1.05 -5.41 -45.52
CA ALA A 902 -0.93 -6.81 -45.91
C ALA A 902 -1.71 -7.73 -44.94
N THR A 903 -2.87 -8.21 -45.37
CA THR A 903 -3.64 -9.24 -44.66
C THR A 903 -2.96 -10.60 -44.81
N ALA A 904 -2.42 -11.16 -43.72
CA ALA A 904 -1.87 -12.52 -43.71
C ALA A 904 -2.97 -13.56 -43.43
N ALA A 905 -3.55 -14.14 -44.49
CA ALA A 905 -4.39 -15.32 -44.35
C ALA A 905 -3.50 -16.57 -44.20
N VAL A 906 -3.50 -17.18 -43.01
CA VAL A 906 -2.77 -18.44 -42.74
C VAL A 906 -3.71 -19.63 -42.95
N ALA A 907 -3.39 -20.49 -43.92
CA ALA A 907 -4.05 -21.78 -44.10
C ALA A 907 -3.55 -22.81 -43.08
N GLY A 908 -4.44 -23.67 -42.60
CA GLY A 908 -4.29 -24.43 -41.35
C GLY A 908 -3.01 -25.25 -41.15
N GLY A 909 -2.52 -25.21 -39.91
CA GLY A 909 -1.49 -26.08 -39.35
C GLY A 909 -1.50 -26.00 -37.82
N SER A 910 -1.51 -27.17 -37.15
CA SER A 910 -1.41 -27.40 -35.70
C SER A 910 -1.00 -26.22 -34.81
N GLY A 911 -1.88 -25.79 -33.89
CA GLY A 911 -1.65 -24.62 -33.06
C GLY A 911 -0.79 -24.84 -31.81
N THR A 912 -0.04 -23.80 -31.45
CA THR A 912 0.46 -23.47 -30.12
C THR A 912 0.16 -21.98 -29.86
N ALA A 913 -0.09 -21.60 -28.60
CA ALA A 913 -0.26 -20.19 -28.24
C ALA A 913 1.11 -19.48 -28.19
N PRO A 914 1.19 -18.16 -28.44
CA PRO A 914 2.44 -17.42 -28.32
C PRO A 914 2.87 -17.31 -26.85
N THR A 915 4.08 -17.81 -26.54
CA THR A 915 4.73 -17.58 -25.24
C THR A 915 5.24 -16.14 -25.16
N VAL A 916 4.79 -15.38 -24.17
CA VAL A 916 5.39 -14.09 -23.81
C VAL A 916 6.48 -14.37 -22.77
N THR A 917 7.74 -14.20 -23.17
CA THR A 917 8.88 -14.29 -22.24
C THR A 917 9.05 -12.97 -21.52
N VAL A 918 8.61 -12.90 -20.26
CA VAL A 918 8.90 -11.76 -19.37
C VAL A 918 10.31 -11.94 -18.79
N THR A 919 11.28 -11.21 -19.32
CA THR A 919 12.62 -11.15 -18.73
C THR A 919 12.59 -10.17 -17.56
N VAL A 920 12.59 -10.68 -16.32
CA VAL A 920 12.74 -9.85 -15.11
C VAL A 920 14.19 -9.39 -15.01
N THR A 921 14.52 -8.31 -15.72
CA THR A 921 15.77 -7.59 -15.55
C THR A 921 15.65 -6.69 -14.33
N VAL A 922 16.31 -7.04 -13.23
CA VAL A 922 16.65 -6.05 -12.20
C VAL A 922 17.57 -5.03 -12.88
N MET A 923 17.10 -3.80 -13.09
CA MET A 923 17.88 -2.79 -13.80
C MET A 923 19.02 -2.30 -12.92
N ALA A 924 20.22 -2.84 -13.15
CA ALA A 924 21.44 -2.21 -12.67
C ALA A 924 21.52 -0.77 -13.22
N PRO A 925 21.87 0.23 -12.40
CA PRO A 925 21.87 1.63 -12.82
C PRO A 925 22.83 1.87 -14.00
N CYS A 926 22.42 2.75 -14.91
CA CYS A 926 23.08 2.99 -16.18
C CYS A 926 24.57 3.38 -15.98
N PRO A 927 25.52 2.75 -16.70
CA PRO A 927 26.94 3.01 -16.51
C PRO A 927 27.29 4.45 -16.90
N THR A 928 27.76 5.25 -15.95
CA THR A 928 28.19 6.63 -16.18
C THR A 928 29.40 6.67 -17.12
N SER A 929 29.29 7.44 -18.20
CA SER A 929 30.41 7.60 -19.15
C SER A 929 31.51 8.45 -18.53
N SER A 930 32.72 7.90 -18.47
CA SER A 930 33.91 8.61 -18.00
C SER A 930 34.52 9.51 -19.08
N SER A 931 35.01 10.67 -18.65
CA SER A 931 35.81 11.62 -19.42
C SER A 931 36.94 12.17 -18.57
#